data_AF-A0A084GDW8-F1
#
_entry.id   AF-A0A084GDW8-F1
#
_cell.length_a   1.000
_cell.length_b   1.000
_cell.length_c   1.000
_cell.angle_alpha   90.00
_cell.angle_beta   90.00
_cell.angle_gamma   90.00
#
_symmetry.space_group_name_H-M   'P 1'
#
loop_
_entity.id
_entity.type
_entity.pdbx_description
1 polymer ?
#
loop_
_entity_poly.entity_id
_entity_poly.type
_entity_poly.pdbx_seq_one_letter_code
_entity_poly.pdbx_strand_id
1 'polypeptide(L)'
;MSPHPDLHSKGALQSGDPKLSGGRYHIECLKPCEVVSDDGEVRTRDWHGFQTGPFSEDLVKRIRRLQLVTKSKNQRVADKPREGNWSWFELGIVRGQPSTTDAKEALCWMSHEDAFMAEESEWREGKVFSQGHALFESLRGGDAIQVRLCTRFGCWGISASEGYLVFDIGEEGVSRTPPVALPQADGGAGCHLLIAGADGVSGLLTGYDRRMKISCLPSVDIKNGSIEYSQSLLMRRETSYAAIKKQPNGLSGFPPKRSLVVLDANNLPWSELDNKIDNRRRLSWDQTVEDFVKLVEKLQLDHHLLIRFGHEGAIYRDPTHPQDLVLIFEPRSVEGCFLKETCSAQAGLDQETLKTLETALDTAFMAGLAASLAKESHKSIENLCETQIKQAVITGLQWCRRPAARNRQPSWVDLMLETADDPVFIPVRLSRRDLKRGSSLIFRTLPYDPPTKAATELVLNVIPKGQEDLLSYVPTATFGNLVTPDRREVDGFRTIARKIEAYSKDQNQGQPFSIAVFGKPGSGKSFGVKEVVQSIVGKDKILKLEFNLSQFQKDEDLWSAFAEIEAVPEGKLPVAYFDEFDATCKQQPLYWVQHFKQLLEAGKWATETEAPKSLERRRGIYVFIGGTAETFEEFRLQPSPRVEVIQHQCLNEVVTQYPQSCHHLKPVIGCYSTPNTTLLRTVTFSSNSSETHQELMKAFRWVRDTREPNLPIVFFENFGESRDSDPLGWLKYFLSPMQDGQFFDSQDNTTYELGRAIFVFIEGNMGHFEGFLDNPDMPDIFRNAKGPDFVSRLSGQVANSFKNENATADDLIKALAGYARGNSSKPLSLGVFRTDDTSRKRFTNLLDAHINVQGPNKVDDGDEMFVIRRAIMLRHMLKKRGLEGKFAADSTVLNALLRVPKLRHGARSLETILAMSDVPGEGTFFETRHLPPDSQLKLHVDLKSFKEHLTDPTVKGTGARDRGGGDDARRRRAGIEWIILRRGGGYTKERLY
;
A
#
# COMPACT_ATOMS: atom_id res chain seq x y z
N MET A 1 -46.89 -7.05 -29.74
CA MET A 1 -47.15 -7.00 -28.30
C MET A 1 -46.03 -7.79 -27.66
N SER A 2 -45.03 -7.13 -27.06
CA SER A 2 -43.97 -7.84 -26.35
C SER A 2 -44.59 -8.67 -25.22
N PRO A 3 -44.19 -9.94 -25.00
CA PRO A 3 -44.74 -10.75 -23.94
C PRO A 3 -44.54 -10.07 -22.58
N HIS A 4 -45.51 -10.23 -21.68
CA HIS A 4 -45.39 -9.78 -20.29
C HIS A 4 -44.41 -10.67 -19.52
N PRO A 5 -43.73 -10.15 -18.48
CA PRO A 5 -42.89 -10.98 -17.61
C PRO A 5 -43.72 -12.07 -16.94
N ASP A 6 -43.16 -13.27 -16.78
CA ASP A 6 -43.83 -14.35 -16.08
C ASP A 6 -43.69 -14.15 -14.58
N LEU A 7 -44.72 -13.53 -14.00
CA LEU A 7 -44.74 -13.18 -12.58
C LEU A 7 -45.01 -14.39 -11.70
N HIS A 8 -45.72 -15.44 -12.17
CA HIS A 8 -46.26 -16.51 -11.31
C HIS A 8 -46.92 -16.00 -10.00
N SER A 9 -47.66 -14.90 -10.07
CA SER A 9 -48.28 -14.24 -8.91
C SER A 9 -49.67 -14.78 -8.58
N LYS A 10 -50.03 -14.83 -7.29
CA LYS A 10 -51.40 -15.08 -6.80
C LYS A 10 -52.33 -13.87 -6.92
N GLY A 11 -51.80 -12.68 -7.23
CA GLY A 11 -52.56 -11.44 -7.42
C GLY A 11 -51.86 -10.19 -6.91
N ALA A 12 -52.62 -9.11 -6.78
CA ALA A 12 -52.12 -7.84 -6.25
C ALA A 12 -51.90 -7.91 -4.71
N LEU A 13 -50.83 -7.30 -4.21
CA LEU A 13 -50.54 -7.24 -2.78
C LEU A 13 -51.46 -6.24 -2.08
N GLN A 14 -52.25 -6.71 -1.11
CA GLN A 14 -53.03 -5.86 -0.21
C GLN A 14 -52.28 -5.68 1.11
N SER A 15 -51.40 -4.68 1.19
CA SER A 15 -50.43 -4.54 2.31
C SER A 15 -51.04 -4.34 3.70
N GLY A 16 -52.34 -4.03 3.78
CA GLY A 16 -53.09 -3.92 5.04
C GLY A 16 -53.78 -5.22 5.51
N ASP A 17 -53.74 -6.31 4.75
CA ASP A 17 -54.40 -7.57 5.10
C ASP A 17 -53.50 -8.45 6.01
N PRO A 18 -53.88 -8.68 7.28
CA PRO A 18 -53.12 -9.54 8.19
C PRO A 18 -53.23 -11.04 7.87
N LYS A 19 -54.08 -11.46 6.91
CA LYS A 19 -54.36 -12.87 6.59
C LYS A 19 -53.89 -13.32 5.20
N LEU A 20 -52.93 -12.63 4.59
CA LEU A 20 -52.32 -13.06 3.33
C LEU A 20 -51.75 -14.49 3.46
N SER A 21 -52.13 -15.41 2.57
CA SER A 21 -51.54 -16.75 2.52
C SER A 21 -50.10 -16.71 2.01
N GLY A 22 -49.25 -17.69 2.37
CA GLY A 22 -47.92 -17.82 1.76
C GLY A 22 -47.99 -17.91 0.22
N GLY A 23 -47.10 -17.22 -0.48
CA GLY A 23 -47.05 -17.19 -1.94
C GLY A 23 -46.47 -15.89 -2.52
N ARG A 24 -46.50 -15.78 -3.86
CA ARG A 24 -46.03 -14.61 -4.59
C ARG A 24 -47.15 -13.62 -4.87
N TYR A 25 -46.89 -12.34 -4.63
CA TYR A 25 -47.80 -11.22 -4.86
C TYR A 25 -47.06 -10.10 -5.60
N HIS A 26 -47.78 -9.15 -6.21
CA HIS A 26 -47.14 -7.99 -6.84
C HIS A 26 -47.95 -6.69 -6.65
N ILE A 27 -47.31 -5.55 -6.88
CA ILE A 27 -47.96 -4.26 -7.10
C ILE A 27 -47.55 -3.80 -8.49
N GLU A 28 -48.50 -3.35 -9.30
CA GLU A 28 -48.24 -2.88 -10.66
C GLU A 28 -48.44 -1.38 -10.79
N CYS A 29 -47.69 -0.75 -11.68
CA CYS A 29 -47.92 0.61 -12.14
C CYS A 29 -47.83 0.66 -13.66
N LEU A 30 -48.94 1.00 -14.31
CA LEU A 30 -49.06 1.12 -15.77
C LEU A 30 -49.09 2.57 -16.24
N LYS A 31 -48.90 3.53 -15.33
CA LYS A 31 -48.85 4.95 -15.66
C LYS A 31 -47.42 5.31 -16.07
N PRO A 32 -47.20 5.98 -17.20
CA PRO A 32 -45.86 6.37 -17.59
C PRO A 32 -45.28 7.39 -16.62
N CYS A 33 -43.96 7.34 -16.41
CA CYS A 33 -43.19 8.31 -15.64
C CYS A 33 -41.88 8.61 -16.37
N GLU A 34 -41.44 9.86 -16.33
CA GLU A 34 -40.20 10.29 -16.98
C GLU A 34 -39.45 11.26 -16.09
N VAL A 35 -38.13 11.20 -16.09
CA VAL A 35 -37.26 12.22 -15.49
C VAL A 35 -36.06 12.46 -16.40
N VAL A 36 -35.65 13.71 -16.51
CA VAL A 36 -34.50 14.17 -17.31
C VAL A 36 -33.67 15.09 -16.42
N SER A 37 -32.34 15.02 -16.54
CA SER A 37 -31.43 15.97 -15.89
C SER A 37 -30.87 16.99 -16.89
N ASP A 38 -30.73 18.21 -16.41
CA ASP A 38 -30.23 19.39 -17.13
C ASP A 38 -28.82 19.79 -16.66
N ASP A 39 -28.35 19.25 -15.55
CA ASP A 39 -27.10 19.61 -14.88
C ASP A 39 -26.34 18.39 -14.35
N GLY A 40 -25.29 18.61 -13.57
CA GLY A 40 -24.50 17.53 -12.98
C GLY A 40 -25.11 16.87 -11.74
N GLU A 41 -26.28 17.31 -11.30
CA GLU A 41 -26.94 16.85 -10.09
C GLU A 41 -27.89 15.69 -10.38
N VAL A 42 -28.11 14.86 -9.36
CA VAL A 42 -29.11 13.80 -9.46
C VAL A 42 -30.50 14.44 -9.46
N ARG A 43 -31.34 14.02 -10.40
CA ARG A 43 -32.76 14.35 -10.47
C ARG A 43 -33.55 13.09 -10.19
N THR A 44 -34.50 13.19 -9.26
CA THR A 44 -35.33 12.06 -8.85
C THR A 44 -36.80 12.42 -8.94
N ARG A 45 -37.62 11.48 -9.41
CA ARG A 45 -39.07 11.61 -9.48
C ARG A 45 -39.74 10.36 -8.92
N ASP A 46 -40.66 10.56 -7.98
CA ASP A 46 -41.53 9.49 -7.50
C ASP A 46 -42.43 9.00 -8.64
N TRP A 47 -42.47 7.68 -8.83
CA TRP A 47 -43.37 7.08 -9.81
C TRP A 47 -44.79 7.08 -9.22
N HIS A 48 -45.58 8.06 -9.64
CA HIS A 48 -46.88 8.33 -9.05
C HIS A 48 -47.81 7.12 -9.15
N GLY A 49 -48.30 6.65 -7.99
CA GLY A 49 -49.17 5.46 -7.89
C GLY A 49 -48.39 4.14 -7.82
N PHE A 50 -47.06 4.18 -7.79
CA PHE A 50 -46.21 3.02 -7.56
C PHE A 50 -45.61 3.03 -6.15
N GLN A 51 -46.49 3.18 -5.16
CA GLN A 51 -46.18 3.10 -3.74
C GLN A 51 -46.97 1.96 -3.12
N THR A 52 -46.39 1.23 -2.19
CA THR A 52 -47.15 0.30 -1.37
C THR A 52 -48.06 1.05 -0.39
N GLY A 53 -49.13 0.42 0.07
CA GLY A 53 -49.77 0.86 1.31
C GLY A 53 -48.84 0.60 2.50
N PRO A 54 -49.12 1.17 3.69
CA PRO A 54 -48.34 0.93 4.88
C PRO A 54 -48.33 -0.57 5.24
N PHE A 55 -47.16 -1.12 5.57
CA PHE A 55 -47.01 -2.51 5.97
C PHE A 55 -47.40 -2.71 7.44
N SER A 56 -48.08 -3.81 7.74
CA SER A 56 -48.24 -4.27 9.12
C SER A 56 -46.92 -4.85 9.65
N GLU A 57 -46.70 -4.82 10.97
CA GLU A 57 -45.50 -5.44 11.57
C GLU A 57 -45.38 -6.94 11.26
N ASP A 58 -46.52 -7.65 11.17
CA ASP A 58 -46.55 -9.06 10.80
C ASP A 58 -46.09 -9.27 9.35
N LEU A 59 -46.60 -8.47 8.42
CA LEU A 59 -46.26 -8.58 7.01
C LEU A 59 -44.77 -8.31 6.77
N VAL A 60 -44.17 -7.31 7.43
CA VAL A 60 -42.72 -7.04 7.34
C VAL A 60 -41.89 -8.28 7.71
N LYS A 61 -42.29 -9.01 8.76
CA LYS A 61 -41.60 -10.23 9.21
C LYS A 61 -41.80 -11.43 8.28
N ARG A 62 -42.80 -11.40 7.40
CA ARG A 62 -43.16 -12.52 6.51
C ARG A 62 -42.67 -12.36 5.08
N ILE A 63 -42.29 -11.15 4.67
CA ILE A 63 -41.68 -10.92 3.35
C ILE A 63 -40.32 -11.63 3.31
N ARG A 64 -40.18 -12.57 2.37
CA ARG A 64 -38.95 -13.34 2.15
C ARG A 64 -38.09 -12.75 1.04
N ARG A 65 -38.73 -12.22 -0.02
CA ARG A 65 -38.05 -11.56 -1.13
C ARG A 65 -38.84 -10.38 -1.68
N LEU A 66 -38.12 -9.42 -2.23
CA LEU A 66 -38.64 -8.27 -2.98
C LEU A 66 -37.82 -8.10 -4.27
N GLN A 67 -38.49 -7.94 -5.40
CA GLN A 67 -37.87 -7.66 -6.69
C GLN A 67 -38.70 -6.64 -7.47
N LEU A 68 -38.07 -5.61 -8.00
CA LEU A 68 -38.69 -4.67 -8.95
C LEU A 68 -38.36 -5.11 -10.38
N VAL A 69 -39.35 -5.06 -11.26
CA VAL A 69 -39.21 -5.31 -12.70
C VAL A 69 -39.84 -4.13 -13.43
N THR A 70 -39.15 -3.55 -14.40
CA THR A 70 -39.63 -2.35 -15.11
C THR A 70 -39.50 -2.51 -16.62
N LYS A 71 -40.32 -1.76 -17.35
CA LYS A 71 -40.24 -1.57 -18.78
C LYS A 71 -39.96 -0.11 -19.07
N SER A 72 -38.73 0.17 -19.49
CA SER A 72 -38.22 1.53 -19.63
C SER A 72 -37.25 1.68 -20.79
N LYS A 73 -36.99 2.94 -21.15
CA LYS A 73 -35.96 3.36 -22.08
C LYS A 73 -35.24 4.59 -21.55
N ASN A 74 -33.97 4.73 -21.94
CA ASN A 74 -33.17 5.91 -21.65
C ASN A 74 -33.23 6.90 -22.83
N GLN A 75 -32.35 7.91 -22.80
CA GLN A 75 -32.20 8.92 -23.85
C GLN A 75 -31.67 8.38 -25.20
N ARG A 76 -31.57 7.04 -25.37
CA ARG A 76 -31.13 6.29 -26.56
C ARG A 76 -29.65 6.42 -26.92
N VAL A 77 -29.07 7.61 -26.76
CA VAL A 77 -27.68 7.91 -27.12
C VAL A 77 -26.87 8.28 -25.88
N ALA A 78 -25.68 7.71 -25.75
CA ALA A 78 -24.70 8.13 -24.77
C ALA A 78 -23.54 8.82 -25.49
N ASP A 79 -23.43 10.16 -25.37
CA ASP A 79 -22.35 10.93 -26.00
C ASP A 79 -20.96 10.51 -25.49
N LYS A 80 -20.91 10.03 -24.23
CA LYS A 80 -19.70 9.53 -23.58
C LYS A 80 -19.97 8.17 -22.93
N PRO A 81 -20.03 7.07 -23.70
CA PRO A 81 -20.43 5.75 -23.19
C PRO A 81 -19.58 5.22 -22.03
N ARG A 82 -18.31 5.63 -21.97
CA ARG A 82 -17.37 5.26 -20.91
C ARG A 82 -17.61 5.98 -19.59
N GLU A 83 -18.45 7.02 -19.55
CA GLU A 83 -18.74 7.75 -18.31
C GLU A 83 -19.78 7.03 -17.43
N GLY A 84 -20.37 5.93 -17.90
CA GLY A 84 -21.27 5.09 -17.13
C GLY A 84 -22.73 5.22 -17.56
N ASN A 85 -23.59 4.49 -16.87
CA ASN A 85 -25.04 4.57 -16.99
C ASN A 85 -25.60 5.38 -15.81
N TRP A 86 -26.29 6.47 -16.11
CA TRP A 86 -26.76 7.47 -15.15
C TRP A 86 -28.27 7.61 -15.15
N SER A 87 -28.96 6.52 -15.45
CA SER A 87 -30.42 6.37 -15.35
C SER A 87 -30.73 5.08 -14.61
N TRP A 88 -31.48 5.16 -13.51
CA TRP A 88 -31.75 3.99 -12.65
C TRP A 88 -33.06 4.11 -11.88
N PHE A 89 -33.47 2.99 -11.26
CA PHE A 89 -34.61 2.91 -10.36
C PHE A 89 -34.19 2.70 -8.91
N GLU A 90 -34.91 3.33 -7.99
CA GLU A 90 -34.71 3.18 -6.55
C GLU A 90 -35.98 2.74 -5.82
N LEU A 91 -35.79 2.09 -4.68
CA LEU A 91 -36.81 1.77 -3.68
C LEU A 91 -36.53 2.63 -2.44
N GLY A 92 -37.44 3.57 -2.13
CA GLY A 92 -37.35 4.44 -0.95
C GLY A 92 -38.32 4.04 0.15
N ILE A 93 -37.87 4.06 1.41
CA ILE A 93 -38.73 3.86 2.59
C ILE A 93 -39.37 5.19 2.99
N VAL A 94 -40.70 5.23 2.97
CA VAL A 94 -41.55 6.34 3.45
C VAL A 94 -42.07 6.00 4.84
N ARG A 95 -41.83 6.87 5.83
CA ARG A 95 -42.19 6.62 7.24
C ARG A 95 -43.64 6.99 7.54
N GLY A 96 -44.33 6.15 8.32
CA GLY A 96 -45.76 6.29 8.61
C GLY A 96 -46.15 7.37 9.64
N GLN A 97 -45.28 7.75 10.58
CA GLN A 97 -45.52 8.83 11.55
C GLN A 97 -44.29 9.75 11.66
N PRO A 98 -44.41 11.05 11.29
CA PRO A 98 -43.30 11.99 11.40
C PRO A 98 -43.11 12.45 12.87
N SER A 99 -41.97 12.13 13.48
CA SER A 99 -41.47 12.90 14.63
C SER A 99 -41.02 14.27 14.13
N THR A 100 -41.36 15.32 14.87
CA THR A 100 -41.51 16.73 14.44
C THR A 100 -40.29 17.47 13.87
N THR A 101 -39.23 16.81 13.40
CA THR A 101 -38.11 17.48 12.72
C THR A 101 -37.35 16.65 11.67
N ASP A 102 -37.69 15.38 11.44
CA ASP A 102 -36.93 14.54 10.48
C ASP A 102 -37.71 14.30 9.17
N ALA A 103 -36.97 14.26 8.06
CA ALA A 103 -37.48 14.16 6.70
C ALA A 103 -38.56 13.08 6.52
N LYS A 104 -39.50 13.30 5.58
CA LYS A 104 -40.54 12.33 5.16
C LYS A 104 -39.98 10.96 4.71
N GLU A 105 -38.66 10.82 4.54
CA GLU A 105 -37.97 9.67 3.95
C GLU A 105 -36.75 9.28 4.77
N ALA A 106 -36.49 7.98 4.92
CA ALA A 106 -35.39 7.50 5.76
C ALA A 106 -34.20 6.93 5.00
N LEU A 107 -34.40 6.00 4.06
CA LEU A 107 -33.32 5.32 3.31
C LEU A 107 -33.81 4.88 1.93
N CYS A 108 -32.91 4.84 0.95
CA CYS A 108 -33.15 4.39 -0.42
C CYS A 108 -32.14 3.29 -0.82
N TRP A 109 -32.57 2.41 -1.72
CA TRP A 109 -31.73 1.38 -2.35
C TRP A 109 -31.91 1.39 -3.85
N MET A 110 -30.82 1.28 -4.62
CA MET A 110 -30.93 1.11 -6.06
C MET A 110 -31.46 -0.29 -6.37
N SER A 111 -32.48 -0.39 -7.23
CA SER A 111 -32.96 -1.68 -7.72
C SER A 111 -32.18 -2.17 -8.92
N HIS A 112 -32.04 -1.33 -9.94
CA HIS A 112 -31.28 -1.62 -11.15
C HIS A 112 -31.11 -0.35 -11.98
N GLU A 113 -30.10 -0.39 -12.85
CA GLU A 113 -29.95 0.58 -13.92
C GLU A 113 -30.93 0.32 -15.06
N ASP A 114 -31.29 1.39 -15.76
CA ASP A 114 -32.04 1.27 -17.01
C ASP A 114 -31.19 0.64 -18.12
N ALA A 115 -31.83 0.22 -19.21
CA ALA A 115 -31.15 -0.41 -20.32
C ALA A 115 -30.18 0.55 -21.03
N PHE A 116 -28.88 0.27 -20.98
CA PHE A 116 -27.86 1.11 -21.61
C PHE A 116 -27.98 1.09 -23.15
N MET A 117 -28.09 2.27 -23.76
CA MET A 117 -28.24 2.48 -25.22
C MET A 117 -29.37 1.66 -25.87
N ALA A 118 -30.52 1.54 -25.20
CA ALA A 118 -31.70 0.88 -25.76
C ALA A 118 -32.48 1.83 -26.70
N GLU A 119 -32.87 1.35 -27.88
CA GLU A 119 -33.62 2.14 -28.87
C GLU A 119 -35.11 2.24 -28.52
N GLU A 120 -35.64 1.16 -27.95
CA GLU A 120 -37.04 0.99 -27.54
C GLU A 120 -37.18 0.70 -26.05
N SER A 121 -38.42 0.72 -25.54
CA SER A 121 -38.70 0.36 -24.15
C SER A 121 -38.57 -1.15 -23.94
N GLU A 122 -37.73 -1.54 -22.99
CA GLU A 122 -37.39 -2.94 -22.76
C GLU A 122 -37.61 -3.34 -21.31
N TRP A 123 -37.92 -4.63 -21.08
CA TRP A 123 -38.01 -5.17 -19.74
C TRP A 123 -36.62 -5.33 -19.10
N ARG A 124 -36.51 -4.96 -17.82
CA ARG A 124 -35.33 -5.11 -16.97
C ARG A 124 -35.74 -5.69 -15.61
N GLU A 125 -34.96 -6.65 -15.13
CA GLU A 125 -35.10 -7.23 -13.81
C GLU A 125 -34.19 -6.52 -12.81
N GLY A 126 -34.76 -6.14 -11.67
CA GLY A 126 -34.04 -5.59 -10.53
C GLY A 126 -33.32 -6.63 -9.71
N LYS A 127 -32.48 -6.13 -8.79
CA LYS A 127 -31.91 -6.88 -7.67
C LYS A 127 -33.01 -7.62 -6.88
N VAL A 128 -32.65 -8.79 -6.36
CA VAL A 128 -33.53 -9.61 -5.52
C VAL A 128 -33.13 -9.41 -4.06
N PHE A 129 -33.85 -8.55 -3.37
CA PHE A 129 -33.65 -8.31 -1.94
C PHE A 129 -34.21 -9.49 -1.15
N SER A 130 -33.42 -10.06 -0.25
CA SER A 130 -33.82 -11.19 0.61
C SER A 130 -34.09 -10.71 2.04
N GLN A 131 -34.86 -11.45 2.84
CA GLN A 131 -35.26 -11.03 4.20
C GLN A 131 -34.11 -10.58 5.13
N GLY A 132 -32.91 -11.13 4.97
CA GLY A 132 -31.71 -10.73 5.73
C GLY A 132 -31.02 -9.47 5.20
N HIS A 133 -31.62 -8.76 4.26
CA HIS A 133 -31.06 -7.54 3.67
C HIS A 133 -31.39 -6.30 4.51
N ALA A 134 -30.46 -5.34 4.55
CA ALA A 134 -30.57 -4.09 5.32
C ALA A 134 -31.86 -3.28 5.02
N LEU A 135 -32.41 -3.43 3.81
CA LEU A 135 -33.70 -2.87 3.42
C LEU A 135 -34.82 -3.33 4.36
N PHE A 136 -34.92 -4.63 4.65
CA PHE A 136 -35.95 -5.17 5.53
C PHE A 136 -35.68 -4.89 6.99
N GLU A 137 -34.42 -4.89 7.42
CA GLU A 137 -34.04 -4.49 8.78
C GLU A 137 -34.43 -3.04 9.09
N SER A 138 -34.46 -2.19 8.05
CA SER A 138 -34.82 -0.78 8.15
C SER A 138 -36.33 -0.52 8.10
N LEU A 139 -37.13 -1.49 7.67
CA LEU A 139 -38.60 -1.38 7.59
C LEU A 139 -39.24 -1.62 8.95
N ARG A 140 -40.22 -0.78 9.29
CA ARG A 140 -41.02 -0.84 10.50
C ARG A 140 -42.50 -0.97 10.14
N GLY A 141 -43.31 -1.42 11.10
CA GLY A 141 -44.76 -1.36 10.95
C GLY A 141 -45.21 0.09 10.70
N GLY A 142 -46.08 0.28 9.71
CA GLY A 142 -46.56 1.58 9.26
C GLY A 142 -45.75 2.21 8.11
N ASP A 143 -44.59 1.66 7.75
CA ASP A 143 -43.80 2.15 6.62
C ASP A 143 -44.36 1.70 5.27
N ALA A 144 -44.01 2.42 4.20
CA ALA A 144 -44.31 2.05 2.82
C ALA A 144 -43.04 2.09 1.95
N ILE A 145 -43.06 1.39 0.82
CA ILE A 145 -42.00 1.44 -0.20
C ILE A 145 -42.49 2.24 -1.42
N GLN A 146 -41.73 3.25 -1.82
CA GLN A 146 -41.95 4.08 -3.01
C GLN A 146 -40.95 3.72 -4.11
N VAL A 147 -41.42 3.49 -5.34
CA VAL A 147 -40.56 3.29 -6.52
C VAL A 147 -40.26 4.64 -7.18
N ARG A 148 -39.00 4.86 -7.57
CA ARG A 148 -38.52 6.13 -8.11
C ARG A 148 -37.72 5.96 -9.37
N LEU A 149 -37.77 6.97 -10.22
CA LEU A 149 -36.88 7.13 -11.35
C LEU A 149 -35.82 8.16 -10.99
N CYS A 150 -34.57 7.85 -11.29
CA CYS A 150 -33.43 8.72 -11.03
C CYS A 150 -32.60 8.87 -12.30
N THR A 151 -32.09 10.07 -12.52
CA THR A 151 -31.14 10.34 -13.59
C THR A 151 -30.13 11.42 -13.19
N ARG A 152 -28.96 11.45 -13.82
CA ARG A 152 -27.88 12.42 -13.53
C ARG A 152 -27.12 12.80 -14.79
N PHE A 153 -26.61 14.03 -14.81
CA PHE A 153 -25.89 14.67 -15.92
C PHE A 153 -26.83 15.20 -16.99
N GLY A 154 -26.52 16.40 -17.48
CA GLY A 154 -27.28 17.05 -18.53
C GLY A 154 -27.52 16.13 -19.73
N CYS A 155 -28.75 16.12 -20.22
CA CYS A 155 -29.24 15.30 -21.33
C CYS A 155 -29.45 13.81 -21.02
N TRP A 156 -29.18 13.35 -19.79
CA TRP A 156 -29.62 12.01 -19.38
C TRP A 156 -31.09 12.01 -19.01
N GLY A 157 -31.77 10.92 -19.38
CA GLY A 157 -33.18 10.74 -19.07
C GLY A 157 -33.55 9.28 -18.95
N ILE A 158 -34.66 9.05 -18.26
CA ILE A 158 -35.29 7.74 -18.14
C ILE A 158 -36.80 7.91 -18.26
N SER A 159 -37.39 7.10 -19.11
CA SER A 159 -38.83 7.04 -19.35
C SER A 159 -39.30 5.61 -19.12
N ALA A 160 -40.13 5.43 -18.11
CA ALA A 160 -40.69 4.15 -17.72
C ALA A 160 -42.19 4.11 -18.05
N SER A 161 -42.64 2.99 -18.60
CA SER A 161 -44.03 2.81 -19.06
C SER A 161 -44.82 1.91 -18.14
N GLU A 162 -44.19 0.83 -17.66
CA GLU A 162 -44.83 -0.20 -16.84
C GLU A 162 -43.82 -0.71 -15.80
N GLY A 163 -44.30 -1.12 -14.63
CA GLY A 163 -43.46 -1.78 -13.63
C GLY A 163 -44.25 -2.65 -12.65
N TYR A 164 -43.58 -3.68 -12.14
CA TYR A 164 -44.09 -4.64 -11.17
C TYR A 164 -43.13 -4.74 -9.98
N LEU A 165 -43.64 -4.50 -8.78
CA LEU A 165 -42.94 -4.73 -7.53
C LEU A 165 -43.43 -6.05 -6.94
N VAL A 166 -42.59 -7.08 -7.00
CA VAL A 166 -42.95 -8.47 -6.70
C VAL A 166 -42.44 -8.88 -5.33
N PHE A 167 -43.32 -9.51 -4.55
CA PHE A 167 -43.09 -9.95 -3.18
C PHE A 167 -43.28 -11.46 -3.07
N ASP A 168 -42.31 -12.16 -2.48
CA ASP A 168 -42.51 -13.54 -2.03
C ASP A 168 -42.79 -13.51 -0.51
N ILE A 169 -44.00 -13.89 -0.10
CA ILE A 169 -44.44 -13.94 1.30
C ILE A 169 -44.39 -15.38 1.78
N GLY A 170 -43.74 -15.63 2.92
CA GLY A 170 -43.53 -16.98 3.46
C GLY A 170 -44.59 -17.44 4.47
N GLU A 171 -44.81 -18.76 4.46
CA GLU A 171 -45.03 -19.63 5.64
C GLU A 171 -43.82 -20.59 5.69
N GLU A 172 -43.38 -21.05 6.88
CA GLU A 172 -42.19 -21.90 6.99
C GLU A 172 -42.23 -23.12 6.05
N GLY A 173 -41.14 -23.38 5.32
CA GLY A 173 -40.96 -24.63 4.56
C GLY A 173 -41.41 -24.67 3.09
N VAL A 174 -41.94 -23.59 2.50
CA VAL A 174 -42.37 -23.60 1.08
C VAL A 174 -41.18 -23.50 0.11
N SER A 175 -41.21 -24.32 -0.95
CA SER A 175 -40.22 -24.40 -2.04
C SER A 175 -39.84 -23.03 -2.64
N ARG A 176 -38.55 -22.83 -2.90
CA ARG A 176 -37.98 -21.58 -3.44
C ARG A 176 -38.44 -21.37 -4.88
N THR A 177 -39.45 -20.54 -5.11
CA THR A 177 -39.80 -20.07 -6.47
C THR A 177 -38.61 -19.32 -7.10
N PRO A 178 -38.30 -19.51 -8.40
CA PRO A 178 -37.23 -18.78 -9.08
C PRO A 178 -37.59 -17.28 -9.22
N PRO A 179 -36.60 -16.36 -9.30
CA PRO A 179 -36.85 -14.94 -9.57
C PRO A 179 -37.68 -14.74 -10.85
N VAL A 180 -38.31 -13.57 -10.99
CA VAL A 180 -39.17 -13.27 -12.15
C VAL A 180 -38.40 -13.48 -13.44
N ALA A 181 -38.96 -14.27 -14.36
CA ALA A 181 -38.37 -14.51 -15.66
C ALA A 181 -38.81 -13.40 -16.64
N LEU A 182 -37.82 -12.82 -17.31
CA LEU A 182 -38.10 -11.87 -18.39
C LEU A 182 -38.55 -12.62 -19.65
N PRO A 183 -39.40 -12.01 -20.48
CA PRO A 183 -39.75 -12.58 -21.77
C PRO A 183 -38.52 -12.65 -22.69
N GLN A 184 -38.40 -13.71 -23.49
CA GLN A 184 -37.43 -13.72 -24.60
C GLN A 184 -37.83 -12.63 -25.60
N ALA A 185 -36.85 -11.91 -26.15
CA ALA A 185 -37.12 -10.82 -27.08
C ALA A 185 -37.87 -11.36 -28.32
N ASP A 186 -39.05 -10.81 -28.60
CA ASP A 186 -39.82 -11.11 -29.80
C ASP A 186 -39.03 -10.66 -31.04
N GLY A 187 -38.55 -11.61 -31.83
CA GLY A 187 -38.08 -11.37 -33.20
C GLY A 187 -36.66 -10.80 -33.31
N GLY A 188 -35.67 -11.68 -33.38
CA GLY A 188 -34.32 -11.38 -33.83
C GLY A 188 -33.40 -12.59 -33.68
N ALA A 189 -32.73 -12.99 -34.76
CA ALA A 189 -31.82 -14.14 -34.79
C ALA A 189 -30.74 -14.09 -33.68
N GLY A 190 -30.45 -15.22 -33.05
CA GLY A 190 -29.08 -15.64 -32.74
C GLY A 190 -28.16 -14.78 -31.86
N CYS A 191 -28.63 -13.96 -30.91
CA CYS A 191 -27.72 -13.32 -29.94
C CYS A 191 -27.24 -14.34 -28.89
N HIS A 192 -26.01 -14.83 -29.06
CA HIS A 192 -25.39 -15.79 -28.14
C HIS A 192 -24.26 -15.15 -27.31
N LEU A 193 -24.19 -15.54 -26.03
CA LEU A 193 -22.98 -15.38 -25.23
C LEU A 193 -22.21 -16.70 -25.25
N LEU A 194 -21.09 -16.72 -25.95
CA LEU A 194 -20.25 -17.90 -26.09
C LEU A 194 -19.17 -17.87 -25.03
N ILE A 195 -19.07 -18.94 -24.25
CA ILE A 195 -18.09 -19.08 -23.16
C ILE A 195 -17.10 -20.18 -23.52
N ALA A 196 -15.82 -19.86 -23.56
CA ALA A 196 -14.75 -20.83 -23.83
C ALA A 196 -13.76 -20.89 -22.65
N GLY A 197 -13.28 -22.09 -22.34
CA GLY A 197 -12.24 -22.33 -21.32
C GLY A 197 -12.71 -22.21 -19.87
N ALA A 198 -14.02 -22.23 -19.60
CA ALA A 198 -14.59 -22.10 -18.25
C ALA A 198 -15.51 -23.27 -17.92
N ASP A 199 -14.92 -24.37 -17.47
CA ASP A 199 -15.65 -25.58 -17.12
C ASP A 199 -16.60 -25.36 -15.92
N GLY A 200 -17.72 -26.07 -15.91
CA GLY A 200 -18.75 -25.99 -14.86
C GLY A 200 -19.74 -24.83 -14.97
N VAL A 201 -19.43 -23.78 -15.75
CA VAL A 201 -20.32 -22.61 -15.90
C VAL A 201 -21.68 -23.00 -16.49
N SER A 202 -21.69 -23.91 -17.47
CA SER A 202 -22.93 -24.44 -18.09
C SER A 202 -23.89 -25.05 -17.07
N GLY A 203 -23.34 -25.83 -16.11
CA GLY A 203 -24.14 -26.46 -15.05
C GLY A 203 -24.71 -25.43 -14.08
N LEU A 204 -23.91 -24.44 -13.70
CA LEU A 204 -24.34 -23.40 -12.74
C LEU A 204 -25.41 -22.46 -13.33
N LEU A 205 -25.31 -22.15 -14.63
CA LEU A 205 -26.25 -21.28 -15.36
C LEU A 205 -27.33 -22.05 -16.13
N THR A 206 -27.57 -23.32 -15.82
CA THR A 206 -28.61 -24.10 -16.50
C THR A 206 -29.99 -23.44 -16.29
N GLY A 207 -30.67 -23.15 -17.40
CA GLY A 207 -31.96 -22.44 -17.42
C GLY A 207 -31.88 -20.94 -17.14
N TYR A 208 -30.67 -20.37 -17.06
CA TYR A 208 -30.43 -18.93 -16.97
C TYR A 208 -30.27 -18.34 -18.38
N ASP A 209 -31.35 -18.35 -19.17
CA ASP A 209 -31.39 -17.58 -20.40
C ASP A 209 -32.08 -16.24 -20.12
N ARG A 210 -31.49 -15.16 -20.61
CA ARG A 210 -32.02 -13.80 -20.52
C ARG A 210 -32.17 -13.24 -21.93
N ARG A 211 -31.56 -12.09 -22.23
CA ARG A 211 -31.62 -11.51 -23.57
C ARG A 211 -30.69 -12.22 -24.55
N MET A 212 -29.64 -12.86 -24.02
CA MET A 212 -28.78 -13.76 -24.77
C MET A 212 -28.93 -15.18 -24.27
N LYS A 213 -28.81 -16.11 -25.21
CA LYS A 213 -28.65 -17.52 -24.91
C LYS A 213 -27.19 -17.81 -24.56
N ILE A 214 -26.95 -18.45 -23.42
CA ILE A 214 -25.60 -18.78 -22.98
C ILE A 214 -25.21 -20.15 -23.52
N SER A 215 -24.08 -20.23 -24.23
CA SER A 215 -23.55 -21.49 -24.75
C SER A 215 -22.08 -21.65 -24.33
N CYS A 216 -21.77 -22.76 -23.66
CA CYS A 216 -20.39 -23.12 -23.32
C CYS A 216 -19.79 -24.01 -24.40
N LEU A 217 -18.62 -23.63 -24.93
CA LEU A 217 -17.91 -24.36 -25.98
C LEU A 217 -16.79 -25.21 -25.35
N PRO A 218 -16.66 -26.51 -25.72
CA PRO A 218 -15.51 -27.30 -25.32
C PRO A 218 -14.24 -26.68 -25.93
N SER A 219 -13.17 -26.66 -25.15
CA SER A 219 -11.91 -26.00 -25.50
C SER A 219 -11.34 -26.47 -26.85
N VAL A 220 -11.14 -25.51 -27.76
CA VAL A 220 -10.35 -25.60 -29.01
C VAL A 220 -10.93 -26.47 -30.13
N ASP A 221 -11.94 -25.95 -30.85
CA ASP A 221 -11.93 -25.83 -32.32
C ASP A 221 -13.29 -25.26 -32.78
N ILE A 222 -13.33 -23.96 -33.10
CA ILE A 222 -14.50 -23.34 -33.73
C ILE A 222 -14.40 -23.60 -35.24
N LYS A 223 -14.57 -24.86 -35.64
CA LYS A 223 -14.69 -25.25 -37.05
C LYS A 223 -16.02 -25.94 -37.27
N ASN A 224 -17.05 -25.15 -37.58
CA ASN A 224 -18.02 -25.35 -38.68
C ASN A 224 -19.32 -24.59 -38.44
N GLY A 225 -19.85 -24.04 -39.53
CA GLY A 225 -20.95 -23.07 -39.58
C GLY A 225 -22.28 -23.57 -39.01
N SER A 226 -22.95 -22.67 -38.28
CA SER A 226 -24.40 -22.66 -38.02
C SER A 226 -24.82 -21.53 -37.07
N ILE A 227 -23.89 -20.88 -36.36
CA ILE A 227 -24.16 -19.71 -35.49
C ILE A 227 -23.86 -18.42 -36.27
N GLU A 228 -24.81 -17.48 -36.34
CA GLU A 228 -24.56 -16.13 -36.86
C GLU A 228 -23.63 -15.36 -35.90
N TYR A 229 -22.32 -15.46 -36.16
CA TYR A 229 -21.27 -14.88 -35.32
C TYR A 229 -21.25 -13.34 -35.28
N SER A 230 -21.97 -12.67 -36.17
CA SER A 230 -21.99 -11.21 -36.26
C SER A 230 -22.63 -10.54 -35.04
N GLN A 231 -23.59 -11.20 -34.37
CA GLN A 231 -24.37 -10.65 -33.25
C GLN A 231 -24.00 -11.22 -31.87
N SER A 232 -22.99 -12.08 -31.79
CA SER A 232 -22.61 -12.80 -30.56
C SER A 232 -21.43 -12.15 -29.82
N LEU A 233 -21.39 -12.31 -28.49
CA LEU A 233 -20.25 -11.95 -27.63
C LEU A 233 -19.45 -13.20 -27.28
N LEU A 234 -18.13 -13.16 -27.47
CA LEU A 234 -17.23 -14.23 -27.03
C LEU A 234 -16.55 -13.85 -25.72
N MET A 235 -16.72 -14.69 -24.70
CA MET A 235 -15.97 -14.63 -23.45
C MET A 235 -15.04 -15.83 -23.36
N ARG A 236 -13.74 -15.58 -23.26
CA ARG A 236 -12.71 -16.63 -23.28
C ARG A 236 -11.82 -16.53 -22.06
N ARG A 237 -11.82 -17.58 -21.25
CA ARG A 237 -10.84 -17.76 -20.16
C ARG A 237 -9.55 -18.31 -20.76
N GLU A 238 -8.46 -17.57 -20.57
CA GLU A 238 -7.11 -18.00 -20.92
C GLU A 238 -6.34 -18.42 -19.66
N THR A 239 -5.49 -19.43 -19.81
CA THR A 239 -4.63 -19.92 -18.74
C THR A 239 -3.15 -19.65 -19.00
N SER A 240 -2.81 -19.10 -20.16
CA SER A 240 -1.43 -18.84 -20.57
C SER A 240 -1.25 -17.43 -21.11
N TYR A 241 -0.41 -16.63 -20.44
CA TYR A 241 -0.02 -15.32 -20.96
C TYR A 241 0.70 -15.41 -22.32
N ALA A 242 1.47 -16.47 -22.55
CA ALA A 242 2.13 -16.70 -23.83
C ALA A 242 1.12 -16.89 -24.97
N ALA A 243 -0.03 -17.51 -24.70
CA ALA A 243 -1.13 -17.62 -25.67
C ALA A 243 -1.73 -16.25 -26.00
N ILE A 244 -1.86 -15.35 -25.02
CA ILE A 244 -2.32 -13.98 -25.25
C ILE A 244 -1.33 -13.19 -26.11
N LYS A 245 -0.02 -13.32 -25.84
CA LYS A 245 1.03 -12.61 -26.59
C LYS A 245 1.10 -13.04 -28.06
N LYS A 246 0.77 -14.30 -28.38
CA LYS A 246 0.72 -14.82 -29.74
C LYS A 246 -0.61 -14.54 -30.47
N GLN A 247 -1.49 -13.74 -29.87
CA GLN A 247 -2.93 -13.68 -30.11
C GLN A 247 -3.62 -15.02 -29.82
N PRO A 248 -4.65 -15.07 -28.94
CA PRO A 248 -5.27 -16.33 -28.57
C PRO A 248 -5.85 -17.11 -29.76
N ASN A 249 -5.43 -18.37 -29.92
CA ASN A 249 -5.94 -19.29 -30.95
C ASN A 249 -7.48 -19.45 -30.81
N GLY A 250 -8.22 -19.27 -31.91
CA GLY A 250 -9.69 -19.38 -31.92
C GLY A 250 -10.45 -18.06 -31.73
N LEU A 251 -9.76 -16.92 -31.62
CA LEU A 251 -10.38 -15.59 -31.80
C LEU A 251 -10.54 -15.20 -33.28
N SER A 252 -9.88 -15.93 -34.19
CA SER A 252 -9.94 -15.73 -35.65
C SER A 252 -11.37 -15.96 -36.15
N GLY A 253 -12.15 -14.88 -36.27
CA GLY A 253 -13.55 -14.91 -36.70
C GLY A 253 -14.48 -14.04 -35.88
N PHE A 254 -14.09 -13.63 -34.67
CA PHE A 254 -14.87 -12.69 -33.86
C PHE A 254 -14.28 -11.27 -33.93
N PRO A 255 -15.13 -10.23 -34.06
CA PRO A 255 -14.66 -8.86 -34.07
C PRO A 255 -14.01 -8.50 -32.73
N PRO A 256 -12.83 -7.85 -32.69
CA PRO A 256 -12.11 -7.63 -31.44
C PRO A 256 -12.89 -6.87 -30.36
N LYS A 257 -13.78 -5.96 -30.78
CA LYS A 257 -14.72 -5.22 -29.93
C LYS A 257 -15.83 -6.06 -29.28
N ARG A 258 -16.00 -7.33 -29.66
CA ARG A 258 -16.97 -8.28 -29.10
C ARG A 258 -16.30 -9.55 -28.59
N SER A 259 -15.07 -9.42 -28.13
CA SER A 259 -14.30 -10.51 -27.54
C SER A 259 -13.68 -10.04 -26.22
N LEU A 260 -14.04 -10.72 -25.13
CA LEU A 260 -13.50 -10.53 -23.79
C LEU A 260 -12.56 -11.68 -23.43
N VAL A 261 -11.29 -11.37 -23.27
CA VAL A 261 -10.26 -12.29 -22.77
C VAL A 261 -10.14 -12.11 -21.26
N VAL A 262 -10.36 -13.19 -20.52
CA VAL A 262 -10.25 -13.23 -19.06
C VAL A 262 -9.02 -14.05 -18.69
N LEU A 263 -8.09 -13.49 -17.93
CA LEU A 263 -6.88 -14.17 -17.46
C LEU A 263 -6.74 -14.01 -15.95
N ASP A 264 -6.26 -15.05 -15.28
CA ASP A 264 -5.87 -14.96 -13.88
C ASP A 264 -4.46 -14.34 -13.73
N ALA A 265 -4.29 -13.47 -12.74
CA ALA A 265 -3.00 -12.85 -12.43
C ALA A 265 -1.91 -13.90 -12.14
N ASN A 266 -2.24 -15.08 -11.61
CA ASN A 266 -1.29 -16.18 -11.39
C ASN A 266 -0.67 -16.72 -12.68
N ASN A 267 -1.30 -16.50 -13.82
CA ASN A 267 -0.81 -16.94 -15.12
C ASN A 267 0.02 -15.87 -15.86
N LEU A 268 0.28 -14.72 -15.21
CA LEU A 268 1.15 -13.68 -15.73
C LEU A 268 2.63 -14.01 -15.48
N PRO A 269 3.56 -13.62 -16.37
CA PRO A 269 4.97 -13.94 -16.27
C PRO A 269 5.69 -12.95 -15.35
N TRP A 270 5.30 -12.92 -14.08
CA TRP A 270 5.86 -12.00 -13.08
C TRP A 270 7.39 -12.10 -12.96
N SER A 271 7.93 -13.32 -13.11
CA SER A 271 9.36 -13.61 -13.07
C SER A 271 10.16 -13.00 -14.23
N GLU A 272 9.55 -12.75 -15.41
CA GLU A 272 10.23 -12.17 -16.57
C GLU A 272 10.49 -10.67 -16.43
N LEU A 273 9.81 -10.02 -15.47
CA LEU A 273 9.76 -8.55 -15.37
C LEU A 273 10.82 -8.01 -14.39
N ASP A 274 11.07 -8.73 -13.30
CA ASP A 274 12.13 -8.55 -12.31
C ASP A 274 12.07 -9.76 -11.36
N ASN A 275 13.19 -10.40 -11.05
CA ASN A 275 13.28 -11.50 -10.08
C ASN A 275 12.77 -11.12 -8.67
N LYS A 276 12.58 -9.82 -8.40
CA LYS A 276 11.98 -9.30 -7.16
C LYS A 276 10.45 -9.15 -7.21
N ILE A 277 9.79 -9.29 -8.36
CA ILE A 277 8.34 -9.03 -8.47
C ILE A 277 7.48 -10.15 -7.86
N ASP A 278 7.93 -11.41 -7.88
CA ASP A 278 7.27 -12.45 -7.08
C ASP A 278 7.28 -12.11 -5.59
N ASN A 279 8.35 -11.44 -5.13
CA ASN A 279 8.43 -10.85 -3.80
C ASN A 279 7.61 -9.55 -3.63
N ARG A 280 6.93 -9.03 -4.66
CA ARG A 280 6.03 -7.87 -4.58
C ARG A 280 4.55 -8.22 -4.76
N ARG A 281 4.21 -9.46 -5.10
CA ARG A 281 2.80 -9.91 -5.11
C ARG A 281 2.22 -9.86 -3.70
N ARG A 282 0.92 -9.52 -3.60
CA ARG A 282 0.17 -9.35 -2.34
C ARG A 282 0.64 -8.17 -1.46
N LEU A 283 1.14 -7.10 -2.07
CA LEU A 283 1.36 -5.79 -1.44
C LEU A 283 0.10 -4.91 -1.56
N SER A 284 0.20 -3.57 -1.59
CA SER A 284 -0.92 -2.66 -1.82
C SER A 284 -1.50 -2.77 -3.24
N TRP A 285 -2.76 -2.36 -3.40
CA TRP A 285 -3.38 -2.23 -4.73
C TRP A 285 -2.64 -1.22 -5.60
N ASP A 286 -2.07 -0.17 -5.01
CA ASP A 286 -1.18 0.78 -5.68
C ASP A 286 0.02 0.06 -6.32
N GLN A 287 0.70 -0.79 -5.54
CA GLN A 287 1.84 -1.58 -6.02
C GLN A 287 1.41 -2.60 -7.08
N THR A 288 0.28 -3.29 -6.88
CA THR A 288 -0.28 -4.25 -7.84
C THR A 288 -0.53 -3.60 -9.21
N VAL A 289 -1.11 -2.40 -9.24
CA VAL A 289 -1.34 -1.68 -10.52
C VAL A 289 -0.01 -1.29 -11.16
N GLU A 290 0.94 -0.75 -10.39
CA GLU A 290 2.24 -0.35 -10.95
C GLU A 290 2.99 -1.52 -11.57
N ASP A 291 2.98 -2.68 -10.93
CA ASP A 291 3.64 -3.88 -11.44
C ASP A 291 2.90 -4.45 -12.66
N PHE A 292 1.56 -4.38 -12.65
CA PHE A 292 0.74 -4.75 -13.80
C PHE A 292 0.98 -3.87 -15.03
N VAL A 293 1.08 -2.55 -14.84
CA VAL A 293 1.32 -1.59 -15.94
C VAL A 293 2.65 -1.89 -16.62
N LYS A 294 3.71 -2.12 -15.85
CA LYS A 294 5.03 -2.48 -16.40
C LYS A 294 4.98 -3.75 -17.27
N LEU A 295 4.10 -4.69 -16.94
CA LEU A 295 3.91 -5.93 -17.69
C LEU A 295 3.12 -5.72 -18.99
N VAL A 296 1.97 -5.04 -18.90
CA VAL A 296 1.01 -4.95 -20.00
C VAL A 296 1.33 -3.86 -21.01
N GLU A 297 2.24 -2.93 -20.70
CA GLU A 297 2.77 -1.98 -21.67
C GLU A 297 3.37 -2.64 -22.92
N LYS A 298 3.85 -3.87 -22.79
CA LYS A 298 4.45 -4.64 -23.90
C LYS A 298 3.43 -5.52 -24.64
N LEU A 299 2.17 -5.56 -24.19
CA LEU A 299 1.13 -6.40 -24.76
C LEU A 299 0.34 -5.63 -25.84
N GLN A 300 0.47 -6.09 -27.09
CA GLN A 300 -0.36 -5.65 -28.21
C GLN A 300 -1.55 -6.59 -28.36
N LEU A 301 -2.69 -6.19 -27.82
CA LEU A 301 -3.95 -6.95 -27.89
C LEU A 301 -5.09 -6.01 -28.27
N ASP A 302 -5.81 -6.35 -29.33
CA ASP A 302 -6.92 -5.55 -29.87
C ASP A 302 -8.29 -5.93 -29.26
N HIS A 303 -8.29 -6.79 -28.24
CA HIS A 303 -9.47 -7.32 -27.56
C HIS A 303 -9.65 -6.70 -26.16
N HIS A 304 -10.86 -6.82 -25.61
CA HIS A 304 -11.10 -6.52 -24.21
C HIS A 304 -10.30 -7.48 -23.33
N LEU A 305 -9.52 -6.95 -22.41
CA LEU A 305 -8.69 -7.74 -21.50
C LEU A 305 -9.13 -7.50 -20.06
N LEU A 306 -9.49 -8.59 -19.37
CA LEU A 306 -9.78 -8.60 -17.95
C LEU A 306 -8.78 -9.50 -17.24
N ILE A 307 -8.04 -8.91 -16.31
CA ILE A 307 -7.08 -9.63 -15.47
C ILE A 307 -7.64 -9.70 -14.07
N ARG A 308 -7.93 -10.90 -13.59
CA ARG A 308 -8.44 -11.14 -12.24
C ARG A 308 -7.29 -11.30 -11.25
N PHE A 309 -7.34 -10.59 -10.13
CA PHE A 309 -6.41 -10.69 -9.01
C PHE A 309 -7.13 -11.36 -7.83
N GLY A 310 -6.96 -12.68 -7.72
CA GLY A 310 -7.64 -13.49 -6.70
C GLY A 310 -9.17 -13.43 -6.81
N HIS A 311 -9.83 -13.17 -5.69
CA HIS A 311 -11.28 -13.00 -5.58
C HIS A 311 -11.62 -11.62 -4.98
N GLU A 312 -10.65 -10.70 -4.97
CA GLU A 312 -10.71 -9.38 -4.34
C GLU A 312 -10.69 -8.23 -5.35
N GLY A 313 -10.21 -8.47 -6.58
CA GLY A 313 -10.25 -7.43 -7.60
C GLY A 313 -9.90 -7.91 -8.99
N ALA A 314 -10.02 -6.99 -9.95
CA ALA A 314 -9.64 -7.18 -11.34
C ALA A 314 -9.20 -5.87 -11.98
N ILE A 315 -8.35 -5.96 -13.00
CA ILE A 315 -7.97 -4.83 -13.86
C ILE A 315 -8.51 -5.08 -15.26
N TYR A 316 -9.29 -4.13 -15.76
CA TYR A 316 -9.83 -4.11 -17.11
C TYR A 316 -9.06 -3.12 -17.99
N ARG A 317 -8.73 -3.55 -19.22
CA ARG A 317 -8.17 -2.73 -20.29
C ARG A 317 -9.09 -2.76 -21.50
N ASP A 318 -9.47 -1.57 -21.95
CA ASP A 318 -10.28 -1.36 -23.14
C ASP A 318 -9.37 -1.30 -24.39
N PRO A 319 -9.66 -2.07 -25.47
CA PRO A 319 -8.84 -2.05 -26.68
C PRO A 319 -8.90 -0.71 -27.41
N THR A 320 -10.00 0.05 -27.26
CA THR A 320 -10.15 1.37 -27.89
C THR A 320 -9.37 2.46 -27.16
N HIS A 321 -9.04 2.23 -25.89
CA HIS A 321 -8.32 3.17 -25.03
C HIS A 321 -7.24 2.44 -24.23
N PRO A 322 -6.20 1.91 -24.89
CA PRO A 322 -5.23 1.02 -24.26
C PRO A 322 -4.36 1.69 -23.18
N GLN A 323 -4.43 3.02 -23.07
CA GLN A 323 -3.70 3.83 -22.09
C GLN A 323 -4.47 3.99 -20.77
N ASP A 324 -5.77 3.70 -20.75
CA ASP A 324 -6.62 3.80 -19.58
C ASP A 324 -6.87 2.40 -19.01
N LEU A 325 -6.60 2.25 -17.72
CA LEU A 325 -6.92 1.03 -16.97
C LEU A 325 -8.05 1.31 -15.99
N VAL A 326 -8.83 0.26 -15.71
CA VAL A 326 -9.89 0.33 -14.71
C VAL A 326 -9.62 -0.76 -13.68
N LEU A 327 -9.22 -0.36 -12.48
CA LEU A 327 -9.10 -1.26 -11.35
C LEU A 327 -10.45 -1.35 -10.66
N ILE A 328 -10.97 -2.55 -10.45
CA ILE A 328 -12.17 -2.81 -9.65
C ILE A 328 -11.73 -3.70 -8.50
N PHE A 329 -11.81 -3.21 -7.27
CA PHE A 329 -11.20 -3.92 -6.15
C PHE A 329 -11.90 -3.66 -4.82
N GLU A 330 -11.69 -4.57 -3.88
CA GLU A 330 -12.08 -4.40 -2.49
C GLU A 330 -10.98 -3.65 -1.71
N PRO A 331 -11.27 -2.43 -1.18
CA PRO A 331 -10.23 -1.57 -0.63
C PRO A 331 -9.46 -2.16 0.56
N ARG A 332 -10.16 -2.86 1.45
CA ARG A 332 -9.59 -3.39 2.70
C ARG A 332 -8.87 -4.72 2.52
N SER A 333 -8.90 -5.26 1.31
CA SER A 333 -8.40 -6.58 0.98
C SER A 333 -7.08 -6.53 0.21
N VAL A 334 -6.53 -7.71 -0.04
CA VAL A 334 -5.35 -7.92 -0.87
C VAL A 334 -5.53 -9.21 -1.67
N GLU A 335 -4.87 -9.30 -2.82
CA GLU A 335 -4.90 -10.48 -3.69
C GLU A 335 -4.72 -11.79 -2.89
N GLY A 336 -5.75 -12.65 -2.94
CA GLY A 336 -5.78 -13.98 -2.34
C GLY A 336 -6.08 -14.03 -0.83
N CYS A 337 -6.43 -12.92 -0.17
CA CYS A 337 -6.78 -12.94 1.25
C CYS A 337 -8.11 -13.65 1.54
N PHE A 338 -9.11 -13.52 0.66
CA PHE A 338 -10.44 -14.10 0.83
C PHE A 338 -10.37 -15.63 0.88
N LEU A 339 -9.65 -16.24 -0.07
CA LEU A 339 -9.46 -17.69 -0.09
C LEU A 339 -8.74 -18.14 1.20
N LYS A 340 -7.67 -17.44 1.59
CA LYS A 340 -6.91 -17.75 2.82
C LYS A 340 -7.78 -17.69 4.08
N GLU A 341 -8.61 -16.65 4.21
CA GLU A 341 -9.53 -16.48 5.34
C GLU A 341 -10.58 -17.58 5.37
N THR A 342 -11.20 -17.89 4.23
CA THR A 342 -12.18 -18.97 4.09
C THR A 342 -11.59 -20.31 4.53
N CYS A 343 -10.36 -20.59 4.11
CA CYS A 343 -9.66 -21.82 4.47
C CYS A 343 -9.29 -21.87 5.95
N SER A 344 -8.93 -20.73 6.55
CA SER A 344 -8.61 -20.66 7.98
C SER A 344 -9.83 -20.87 8.88
N ALA A 345 -11.02 -20.44 8.43
CA ALA A 345 -12.27 -20.66 9.14
C ALA A 345 -12.72 -22.14 9.07
N GLN A 346 -12.32 -22.85 8.01
CA GLN A 346 -12.60 -24.27 7.78
C GLN A 346 -11.37 -25.11 8.16
N ALA A 347 -11.10 -25.24 9.46
CA ALA A 347 -9.91 -25.94 9.97
C ALA A 347 -9.81 -27.39 9.42
N GLY A 348 -8.66 -27.73 8.82
CA GLY A 348 -8.33 -29.11 8.43
C GLY A 348 -8.62 -29.51 6.97
N LEU A 349 -8.88 -28.56 6.07
CA LEU A 349 -9.02 -28.85 4.64
C LEU A 349 -7.71 -29.41 4.04
N ASP A 350 -7.82 -30.54 3.34
CA ASP A 350 -6.70 -31.08 2.56
C ASP A 350 -6.45 -30.27 1.27
N GLN A 351 -5.30 -30.48 0.62
CA GLN A 351 -4.93 -29.77 -0.61
C GLN A 351 -5.91 -30.00 -1.76
N GLU A 352 -6.58 -31.15 -1.78
CA GLU A 352 -7.53 -31.50 -2.83
C GLU A 352 -8.82 -30.69 -2.69
N THR A 353 -9.37 -30.59 -1.47
CA THR A 353 -10.55 -29.77 -1.18
C THR A 353 -10.28 -28.29 -1.42
N LEU A 354 -9.07 -27.80 -1.12
CA LEU A 354 -8.65 -26.43 -1.44
C LEU A 354 -8.72 -26.15 -2.94
N LYS A 355 -8.21 -27.07 -3.76
CA LYS A 355 -8.25 -26.96 -5.22
C LYS A 355 -9.69 -27.04 -5.75
N THR A 356 -10.53 -27.90 -5.17
CA THR A 356 -11.95 -27.98 -5.50
C THR A 356 -12.68 -26.67 -5.16
N LEU A 357 -12.40 -26.09 -3.99
CA LEU A 357 -12.96 -24.81 -3.56
C LEU A 357 -12.53 -23.70 -4.52
N GLU A 358 -11.24 -23.56 -4.80
CA GLU A 358 -10.72 -22.55 -5.74
C GLU A 358 -11.38 -22.68 -7.13
N THR A 359 -11.52 -23.90 -7.63
CA THR A 359 -12.22 -24.18 -8.90
C THR A 359 -13.69 -23.75 -8.84
N ALA A 360 -14.40 -24.05 -7.74
CA ALA A 360 -15.79 -23.64 -7.57
C ALA A 360 -15.96 -22.12 -7.51
N LEU A 361 -15.06 -21.41 -6.81
CA LEU A 361 -15.05 -19.95 -6.76
C LEU A 361 -14.79 -19.36 -8.15
N ASP A 362 -13.88 -19.95 -8.92
CA ASP A 362 -13.57 -19.53 -10.30
C ASP A 362 -14.76 -19.74 -11.25
N THR A 363 -15.43 -20.89 -11.16
CA THR A 363 -16.65 -21.16 -11.92
C THR A 363 -17.75 -20.17 -11.56
N ALA A 364 -17.94 -19.86 -10.27
CA ALA A 364 -18.92 -18.87 -9.81
C ALA A 364 -18.59 -17.45 -10.28
N PHE A 365 -17.31 -17.06 -10.29
CA PHE A 365 -16.86 -15.78 -10.86
C PHE A 365 -17.20 -15.66 -12.35
N MET A 366 -16.81 -16.67 -13.15
CA MET A 366 -17.08 -16.69 -14.59
C MET A 366 -18.58 -16.73 -14.88
N ALA A 367 -19.36 -17.46 -14.08
CA ALA A 367 -20.81 -17.50 -14.20
C ALA A 367 -21.45 -16.15 -13.88
N GLY A 368 -21.00 -15.44 -12.83
CA GLY A 368 -21.51 -14.10 -12.50
C GLY A 368 -21.17 -13.06 -13.59
N LEU A 369 -19.96 -13.14 -14.15
CA LEU A 369 -19.54 -12.32 -15.28
C LEU A 369 -20.47 -12.54 -16.50
N ALA A 370 -20.69 -13.81 -16.87
CA ALA A 370 -21.58 -14.18 -17.96
C ALA A 370 -23.05 -13.78 -17.69
N ALA A 371 -23.53 -14.02 -16.47
CA ALA A 371 -24.90 -13.74 -16.07
C ALA A 371 -25.24 -12.25 -16.12
N SER A 372 -24.26 -11.38 -15.87
CA SER A 372 -24.41 -9.94 -16.05
C SER A 372 -24.44 -9.55 -17.52
N LEU A 373 -23.51 -10.07 -18.33
CA LEU A 373 -23.41 -9.73 -19.76
C LEU A 373 -24.62 -10.24 -20.57
N ALA A 374 -25.21 -11.37 -20.18
CA ALA A 374 -26.40 -11.93 -20.83
C ALA A 374 -27.67 -11.08 -20.68
N LYS A 375 -27.65 -10.05 -19.80
CA LYS A 375 -28.73 -9.07 -19.64
C LYS A 375 -28.62 -7.88 -20.59
N GLU A 376 -27.48 -7.72 -21.27
CA GLU A 376 -27.25 -6.61 -22.18
C GLU A 376 -28.06 -6.77 -23.48
N SER A 377 -28.38 -5.64 -24.12
CA SER A 377 -28.97 -5.64 -25.47
C SER A 377 -27.89 -5.90 -26.52
N HIS A 378 -28.31 -6.29 -27.74
CA HIS A 378 -27.39 -6.38 -28.87
C HIS A 378 -26.60 -5.07 -29.06
N LYS A 379 -27.28 -3.91 -29.00
CA LYS A 379 -26.67 -2.59 -29.18
C LYS A 379 -25.63 -2.25 -28.11
N SER A 380 -25.90 -2.62 -26.86
CA SER A 380 -24.97 -2.46 -25.73
C SER A 380 -23.71 -3.29 -25.97
N ILE A 381 -23.84 -4.52 -26.48
CA ILE A 381 -22.69 -5.38 -26.81
C ILE A 381 -21.90 -4.89 -28.02
N GLU A 382 -22.56 -4.31 -29.04
CA GLU A 382 -21.82 -3.69 -30.15
C GLU A 382 -20.84 -2.60 -29.68
N ASN A 383 -21.18 -1.96 -28.56
CA ASN A 383 -20.45 -0.88 -27.92
C ASN A 383 -19.93 -1.29 -26.53
N LEU A 384 -19.48 -2.54 -26.40
CA LEU A 384 -18.93 -3.05 -25.16
C LEU A 384 -17.79 -2.14 -24.66
N CYS A 385 -17.90 -1.68 -23.43
CA CYS A 385 -16.91 -0.78 -22.84
C CYS A 385 -16.82 -0.98 -21.33
N GLU A 386 -16.11 -0.06 -20.69
CA GLU A 386 -15.94 -0.01 -19.24
C GLU A 386 -17.25 -0.14 -18.45
N THR A 387 -18.37 0.42 -18.92
CA THR A 387 -19.66 0.43 -18.20
C THR A 387 -20.20 -0.98 -17.96
N GLN A 388 -20.33 -1.78 -19.02
CA GLN A 388 -20.86 -3.13 -18.92
C GLN A 388 -19.88 -4.07 -18.20
N ILE A 389 -18.58 -3.95 -18.50
CA ILE A 389 -17.56 -4.80 -17.89
C ILE A 389 -17.45 -4.54 -16.39
N LYS A 390 -17.56 -3.29 -15.92
CA LYS A 390 -17.57 -2.97 -14.49
C LYS A 390 -18.66 -3.73 -13.74
N GLN A 391 -19.89 -3.67 -14.24
CA GLN A 391 -21.02 -4.36 -13.61
C GLN A 391 -20.83 -5.87 -13.63
N ALA A 392 -20.30 -6.40 -14.74
CA ALA A 392 -20.04 -7.82 -14.89
C ALA A 392 -18.95 -8.32 -13.91
N VAL A 393 -17.87 -7.56 -13.73
CA VAL A 393 -16.79 -7.88 -12.77
C VAL A 393 -17.31 -7.85 -11.34
N ILE A 394 -18.08 -6.83 -10.94
CA ILE A 394 -18.66 -6.76 -9.59
C ILE A 394 -19.58 -7.94 -9.34
N THR A 395 -20.45 -8.27 -10.30
CA THR A 395 -21.34 -9.42 -10.20
C THR A 395 -20.54 -10.72 -10.05
N GLY A 396 -19.47 -10.90 -10.84
CA GLY A 396 -18.56 -12.04 -10.72
C GLY A 396 -17.88 -12.14 -9.34
N LEU A 397 -17.34 -11.03 -8.82
CA LEU A 397 -16.67 -10.98 -7.52
C LEU A 397 -17.65 -11.19 -6.35
N GLN A 398 -18.91 -10.76 -6.47
CA GLN A 398 -19.95 -11.07 -5.49
C GLN A 398 -20.35 -12.55 -5.54
N TRP A 399 -20.60 -13.07 -6.75
CA TRP A 399 -21.05 -14.44 -6.95
C TRP A 399 -20.03 -15.48 -6.49
N CYS A 400 -18.72 -15.23 -6.62
CA CYS A 400 -17.74 -16.18 -6.12
C CYS A 400 -17.70 -16.26 -4.59
N ARG A 401 -18.15 -15.24 -3.86
CA ARG A 401 -18.11 -15.23 -2.38
C ARG A 401 -19.33 -15.87 -1.72
N ARG A 402 -20.48 -15.84 -2.39
CA ARG A 402 -21.75 -16.43 -1.92
C ARG A 402 -21.72 -17.97 -1.70
N PRO A 403 -21.03 -18.79 -2.53
CA PRO A 403 -20.83 -20.22 -2.30
C PRO A 403 -20.06 -20.55 -1.03
N ALA A 404 -19.01 -19.79 -0.71
CA ALA A 404 -18.14 -20.04 0.45
C ALA A 404 -18.90 -19.97 1.78
N ALA A 405 -20.01 -19.22 1.83
CA ALA A 405 -20.88 -19.11 3.00
C ALA A 405 -21.89 -20.27 3.18
N ARG A 406 -21.96 -21.25 2.25
CA ARG A 406 -23.01 -22.28 2.25
C ARG A 406 -22.44 -23.70 2.14
N ASN A 407 -22.89 -24.60 3.01
CA ASN A 407 -22.49 -26.04 3.04
C ASN A 407 -23.02 -26.89 1.85
N ARG A 408 -23.51 -26.27 0.77
CA ARG A 408 -24.05 -26.97 -0.41
C ARG A 408 -23.69 -26.22 -1.70
N GLN A 409 -23.62 -26.93 -2.82
CA GLN A 409 -23.48 -26.32 -4.14
C GLN A 409 -24.63 -25.31 -4.38
N PRO A 410 -24.33 -24.02 -4.60
CA PRO A 410 -25.36 -23.02 -4.83
C PRO A 410 -25.89 -23.10 -6.27
N SER A 411 -27.19 -22.91 -6.43
CA SER A 411 -27.79 -22.64 -7.75
C SER A 411 -27.59 -21.18 -8.17
N TRP A 412 -27.79 -20.84 -9.45
CA TRP A 412 -27.77 -19.42 -9.86
C TRP A 412 -28.81 -18.57 -9.11
N VAL A 413 -29.96 -19.15 -8.73
CA VAL A 413 -30.98 -18.48 -7.90
C VAL A 413 -30.41 -18.09 -6.54
N ASP A 414 -29.65 -19.01 -5.94
CA ASP A 414 -28.97 -18.79 -4.67
C ASP A 414 -27.91 -17.70 -4.76
N LEU A 415 -27.25 -17.59 -5.92
CA LEU A 415 -26.24 -16.58 -6.21
C LEU A 415 -26.81 -15.24 -6.66
N MET A 416 -28.10 -15.11 -7.01
CA MET A 416 -28.70 -13.81 -7.37
C MET A 416 -29.17 -12.99 -6.16
N LEU A 417 -29.37 -13.62 -5.01
CA LEU A 417 -29.89 -12.95 -3.81
C LEU A 417 -28.88 -11.94 -3.29
N GLU A 418 -29.29 -10.69 -3.10
CA GLU A 418 -28.47 -9.72 -2.37
C GLU A 418 -28.38 -10.09 -0.90
N THR A 419 -27.17 -9.95 -0.36
CA THR A 419 -26.85 -10.25 1.02
C THR A 419 -26.29 -9.02 1.71
N ALA A 420 -26.59 -8.85 2.99
CA ALA A 420 -26.04 -7.74 3.78
C ALA A 420 -24.50 -7.79 3.89
N ASP A 421 -23.90 -8.97 3.68
CA ASP A 421 -22.46 -9.22 3.79
C ASP A 421 -21.69 -9.01 2.46
N ASP A 422 -22.36 -8.56 1.39
CA ASP A 422 -21.67 -8.32 0.12
C ASP A 422 -20.61 -7.21 0.29
N PRO A 423 -19.35 -7.48 -0.09
CA PRO A 423 -18.26 -6.53 0.08
C PRO A 423 -18.41 -5.35 -0.87
N VAL A 424 -17.61 -4.34 -0.55
CA VAL A 424 -17.43 -3.14 -1.34
C VAL A 424 -16.50 -3.44 -2.50
N PHE A 425 -16.90 -3.10 -3.71
CA PHE A 425 -15.96 -3.00 -4.83
C PHE A 425 -15.92 -1.58 -5.39
N ILE A 426 -14.71 -1.08 -5.63
CA ILE A 426 -14.45 0.28 -6.10
C ILE A 426 -13.81 0.26 -7.49
N PRO A 427 -14.51 0.71 -8.56
CA PRO A 427 -13.88 1.10 -9.80
C PRO A 427 -13.06 2.38 -9.65
N VAL A 428 -11.78 2.31 -10.02
CA VAL A 428 -10.89 3.45 -10.18
C VAL A 428 -10.30 3.42 -11.58
N ARG A 429 -10.51 4.50 -12.33
CA ARG A 429 -9.83 4.70 -13.62
C ARG A 429 -8.42 5.26 -13.36
N LEU A 430 -7.45 4.69 -14.05
CA LEU A 430 -6.03 4.95 -13.86
C LEU A 430 -5.42 5.32 -15.22
N SER A 431 -4.86 6.53 -15.29
CA SER A 431 -4.12 6.99 -16.46
C SER A 431 -2.61 6.87 -16.23
N ARG A 432 -1.82 6.85 -17.31
CA ARG A 432 -0.35 6.83 -17.21
C ARG A 432 0.25 7.98 -16.39
N ARG A 433 -0.37 9.16 -16.38
CA ARG A 433 0.15 10.32 -15.62
C ARG A 433 0.03 10.09 -14.12
N ASP A 434 -1.00 9.38 -13.70
CA ASP A 434 -1.33 9.10 -12.31
C ASP A 434 -0.30 8.18 -11.66
N LEU A 435 0.08 7.15 -12.40
CA LEU A 435 1.03 6.13 -11.96
C LEU A 435 2.46 6.68 -11.86
N LYS A 436 2.78 7.76 -12.57
CA LYS A 436 4.10 8.41 -12.50
C LYS A 436 4.25 9.40 -11.33
N ARG A 437 3.15 9.95 -10.82
CA ARG A 437 3.19 10.90 -9.69
C ARG A 437 3.25 10.22 -8.31
N GLY A 438 3.19 8.88 -8.26
CA GLY A 438 3.13 8.14 -6.98
C GLY A 438 1.90 8.48 -6.15
N SER A 439 0.85 9.03 -6.77
CA SER A 439 -0.38 9.45 -6.07
C SER A 439 -1.09 8.22 -5.52
N SER A 440 -1.38 8.21 -4.22
CA SER A 440 -2.05 7.06 -3.61
C SER A 440 -3.48 6.88 -4.15
N LEU A 441 -3.88 5.63 -4.37
CA LEU A 441 -5.23 5.26 -4.81
C LEU A 441 -6.32 5.75 -3.86
N ILE A 442 -6.01 5.93 -2.58
CA ILE A 442 -6.95 6.39 -1.55
C ILE A 442 -7.69 7.69 -1.90
N PHE A 443 -7.01 8.67 -2.50
CA PHE A 443 -7.65 9.93 -2.87
C PHE A 443 -8.61 9.78 -4.06
N ARG A 444 -8.60 8.61 -4.71
CA ARG A 444 -9.51 8.27 -5.81
C ARG A 444 -10.64 7.37 -5.36
N THR A 445 -10.51 6.68 -4.24
CA THR A 445 -11.55 5.81 -3.70
C THR A 445 -12.48 6.53 -2.73
N LEU A 446 -12.02 7.63 -2.13
CA LEU A 446 -12.79 8.39 -1.15
C LEU A 446 -13.90 9.23 -1.82
N PRO A 447 -15.16 9.16 -1.35
CA PRO A 447 -16.31 9.96 -1.85
C PRO A 447 -16.13 11.47 -1.78
N TYR A 448 -15.11 11.96 -1.10
CA TYR A 448 -14.91 13.39 -0.87
C TYR A 448 -13.55 13.87 -1.35
N ASP A 449 -13.58 14.97 -2.08
CA ASP A 449 -12.43 15.77 -2.51
C ASP A 449 -12.68 17.21 -2.01
N PRO A 450 -11.81 17.81 -1.18
CA PRO A 450 -10.45 17.39 -0.81
C PRO A 450 -10.38 16.30 0.29
N PRO A 451 -9.22 15.63 0.45
CA PRO A 451 -9.01 14.57 1.46
C PRO A 451 -9.37 14.98 2.89
N THR A 452 -9.32 16.28 3.20
CA THR A 452 -9.64 16.80 4.52
C THR A 452 -11.12 16.65 4.88
N LYS A 453 -12.02 16.69 3.89
CA LYS A 453 -13.44 16.41 4.10
C LYS A 453 -13.63 14.94 4.47
N ALA A 454 -12.99 14.03 3.73
CA ALA A 454 -13.01 12.61 4.06
C ALA A 454 -12.41 12.29 5.43
N ALA A 455 -11.28 12.90 5.80
CA ALA A 455 -10.68 12.77 7.14
C ALA A 455 -11.65 13.20 8.25
N THR A 456 -12.33 14.32 8.06
CA THR A 456 -13.30 14.85 9.03
C THR A 456 -14.44 13.86 9.21
N GLU A 457 -15.03 13.37 8.12
CA GLU A 457 -16.09 12.36 8.20
C GLU A 457 -15.64 11.02 8.79
N LEU A 458 -14.41 10.59 8.50
CA LEU A 458 -13.84 9.39 9.12
C LEU A 458 -13.85 9.49 10.65
N VAL A 459 -13.56 10.66 11.20
CA VAL A 459 -13.54 10.90 12.67
C VAL A 459 -14.95 11.01 13.24
N LEU A 460 -15.87 11.61 12.48
CA LEU A 460 -17.22 11.94 12.95
C LEU A 460 -18.22 10.79 12.85
N ASN A 461 -18.02 9.86 11.93
CA ASN A 461 -18.95 8.75 11.69
C ASN A 461 -18.99 7.79 12.89
N VAL A 462 -19.83 8.12 13.88
CA VAL A 462 -20.42 7.16 14.83
C VAL A 462 -21.47 6.41 14.06
N ILE A 463 -21.15 5.21 13.60
CA ILE A 463 -22.01 4.40 12.73
C ILE A 463 -23.36 4.17 13.45
N PRO A 464 -24.46 4.85 13.07
CA PRO A 464 -25.79 4.44 13.51
C PRO A 464 -26.12 3.13 12.78
N LYS A 465 -26.96 2.27 13.38
CA LYS A 465 -27.40 1.03 12.71
C LYS A 465 -27.97 1.36 11.33
N GLY A 466 -27.32 0.87 10.27
CA GLY A 466 -27.74 1.04 8.87
C GLY A 466 -26.95 2.06 8.04
N GLN A 467 -26.01 2.83 8.59
CA GLN A 467 -25.12 3.69 7.79
C GLN A 467 -23.76 3.04 7.49
N GLU A 468 -23.19 3.38 6.35
CA GLU A 468 -21.89 2.86 5.91
C GLU A 468 -20.70 3.56 6.56
N ASP A 469 -19.68 2.76 6.95
CA ASP A 469 -18.40 3.26 7.41
C ASP A 469 -17.54 3.71 6.21
N LEU A 470 -17.12 4.97 6.21
CA LEU A 470 -16.22 5.54 5.20
C LEU A 470 -14.89 4.78 5.09
N LEU A 471 -14.43 4.11 6.16
CA LEU A 471 -13.25 3.22 6.11
C LEU A 471 -13.41 2.09 5.09
N SER A 472 -14.64 1.69 4.75
CA SER A 472 -14.91 0.66 3.74
C SER A 472 -14.52 1.10 2.34
N TYR A 473 -14.34 2.41 2.11
CA TYR A 473 -13.86 2.99 0.86
C TYR A 473 -12.36 3.30 0.86
N VAL A 474 -11.69 3.13 2.00
CA VAL A 474 -10.28 3.47 2.15
C VAL A 474 -9.43 2.22 1.96
N PRO A 475 -8.50 2.21 0.99
CA PRO A 475 -7.49 1.18 0.91
C PRO A 475 -6.67 1.17 2.20
N THR A 476 -6.86 0.14 2.99
CA THR A 476 -6.20 0.00 4.29
C THR A 476 -5.63 -1.40 4.44
N ALA A 477 -4.51 -1.50 5.15
CA ALA A 477 -4.12 -2.76 5.75
C ALA A 477 -4.63 -2.80 7.19
N THR A 478 -5.20 -3.95 7.56
CA THR A 478 -5.61 -4.23 8.94
C THR A 478 -4.80 -5.42 9.46
N PHE A 479 -4.16 -5.25 10.61
CA PHE A 479 -3.52 -6.33 11.35
C PHE A 479 -3.97 -6.20 12.81
N GLY A 480 -4.85 -7.08 13.28
CA GLY A 480 -5.40 -6.96 14.62
C GLY A 480 -6.08 -5.60 14.80
N ASN A 481 -5.59 -4.79 15.75
CA ASN A 481 -6.07 -3.44 16.00
C ASN A 481 -5.37 -2.35 15.16
N LEU A 482 -4.29 -2.68 14.45
CA LEU A 482 -3.61 -1.74 13.56
C LEU A 482 -4.41 -1.58 12.27
N VAL A 483 -4.79 -0.34 11.96
CA VAL A 483 -5.35 0.06 10.66
C VAL A 483 -4.47 1.17 10.10
N THR A 484 -3.87 0.96 8.92
CA THR A 484 -3.07 1.99 8.25
C THR A 484 -3.50 2.19 6.79
N PRO A 485 -3.66 3.44 6.33
CA PRO A 485 -3.97 3.78 4.95
C PRO A 485 -2.72 4.18 4.14
N ASP A 486 -1.57 4.41 4.78
CA ASP A 486 -0.37 4.91 4.09
C ASP A 486 0.30 3.77 3.34
N ARG A 487 0.37 3.89 2.02
CA ARG A 487 0.95 2.88 1.15
C ARG A 487 2.34 2.40 1.61
N ARG A 488 3.20 3.32 2.08
CA ARG A 488 4.57 2.97 2.50
C ARG A 488 4.56 2.05 3.72
N GLU A 489 3.63 2.27 4.65
CA GLU A 489 3.43 1.41 5.81
C GLU A 489 2.74 0.10 5.43
N VAL A 490 1.69 0.17 4.60
CA VAL A 490 0.95 -1.00 4.09
C VAL A 490 1.91 -2.00 3.44
N ASP A 491 2.75 -1.54 2.52
CA ASP A 491 3.68 -2.41 1.78
C ASP A 491 4.77 -2.97 2.72
N GLY A 492 5.29 -2.15 3.64
CA GLY A 492 6.25 -2.59 4.65
C GLY A 492 5.68 -3.66 5.58
N PHE A 493 4.50 -3.44 6.16
CA PHE A 493 3.86 -4.38 7.06
C PHE A 493 3.43 -5.67 6.36
N ARG A 494 2.90 -5.60 5.12
CA ARG A 494 2.58 -6.79 4.32
C ARG A 494 3.84 -7.60 3.97
N THR A 495 4.95 -6.93 3.68
CA THR A 495 6.24 -7.58 3.44
C THR A 495 6.72 -8.35 4.68
N ILE A 496 6.67 -7.71 5.85
CA ILE A 496 7.01 -8.35 7.13
C ILE A 496 6.07 -9.53 7.41
N ALA A 497 4.76 -9.32 7.28
CA ALA A 497 3.74 -10.34 7.53
C ALA A 497 3.98 -11.60 6.70
N ARG A 498 4.27 -11.46 5.40
CA ARG A 498 4.57 -12.60 4.52
C ARG A 498 5.83 -13.35 4.95
N LYS A 499 6.89 -12.63 5.31
CA LYS A 499 8.15 -13.27 5.76
C LYS A 499 7.96 -13.99 7.09
N ILE A 500 7.23 -13.39 8.04
CA ILE A 500 6.86 -14.04 9.31
C ILE A 500 6.00 -15.28 9.05
N GLU A 501 5.04 -15.21 8.13
CA GLU A 501 4.20 -16.36 7.80
C GLU A 501 5.04 -17.52 7.24
N ALA A 502 5.97 -17.23 6.32
CA ALA A 502 6.89 -18.23 5.78
C ALA A 502 7.76 -18.85 6.89
N TYR A 503 8.37 -18.01 7.72
CA TYR A 503 9.18 -18.44 8.87
C TYR A 503 8.39 -19.27 9.89
N SER A 504 7.13 -18.91 10.14
CA SER A 504 6.28 -19.64 11.08
C SER A 504 5.91 -21.04 10.58
N LYS A 505 5.83 -21.24 9.25
CA LYS A 505 5.54 -22.54 8.64
C LYS A 505 6.79 -23.42 8.54
N ASP A 506 7.97 -22.83 8.36
CA ASP A 506 9.23 -23.55 8.35
C ASP A 506 9.72 -23.82 9.78
N GLN A 507 9.47 -25.04 10.26
CA GLN A 507 9.98 -25.49 11.57
C GLN A 507 11.43 -25.96 11.52
N ASN A 508 12.03 -26.11 10.34
CA ASN A 508 13.43 -26.55 10.18
C ASN A 508 14.42 -25.39 10.31
N GLN A 509 13.94 -24.14 10.28
CA GLN A 509 14.77 -22.96 10.44
C GLN A 509 15.05 -22.68 11.94
N GLY A 510 16.24 -23.06 12.41
CA GLY A 510 16.68 -22.84 13.80
C GLY A 510 17.17 -21.41 14.12
N GLN A 511 17.32 -20.56 13.10
CA GLN A 511 17.82 -19.19 13.25
C GLN A 511 16.71 -18.22 13.71
N PRO A 512 17.04 -17.19 14.51
CA PRO A 512 16.07 -16.14 14.84
C PRO A 512 15.74 -15.28 13.61
N PHE A 513 14.46 -14.92 13.46
CA PHE A 513 13.99 -14.01 12.43
C PHE A 513 14.05 -12.57 12.92
N SER A 514 14.91 -11.76 12.31
CA SER A 514 15.27 -10.42 12.80
C SER A 514 14.61 -9.30 12.00
N ILE A 515 13.92 -8.39 12.69
CA ILE A 515 13.17 -7.28 12.10
C ILE A 515 13.65 -5.97 12.73
N ALA A 516 13.93 -4.94 11.93
CA ALA A 516 14.14 -3.60 12.45
C ALA A 516 12.99 -2.63 12.13
N VAL A 517 12.67 -1.75 13.09
CA VAL A 517 11.52 -0.86 13.04
C VAL A 517 11.98 0.56 13.32
N PHE A 518 11.78 1.44 12.35
CA PHE A 518 12.18 2.85 12.42
C PHE A 518 10.98 3.77 12.33
N GLY A 519 11.15 5.00 12.83
CA GLY A 519 10.11 6.02 12.81
C GLY A 519 10.24 7.00 13.96
N LYS A 520 9.65 8.18 13.79
CA LYS A 520 9.66 9.23 14.82
C LYS A 520 9.15 8.73 16.18
N PRO A 521 9.62 9.29 17.31
CA PRO A 521 9.03 9.03 18.61
C PRO A 521 7.50 9.22 18.60
N GLY A 522 6.76 8.22 19.09
CA GLY A 522 5.31 8.25 19.08
C GLY A 522 4.65 8.03 17.70
N SER A 523 5.37 7.51 16.70
CA SER A 523 4.78 7.11 15.41
C SER A 523 3.98 5.81 15.47
N GLY A 524 4.13 5.01 16.54
CA GLY A 524 3.45 3.72 16.71
C GLY A 524 4.30 2.50 16.33
N LYS A 525 5.63 2.61 16.26
CA LYS A 525 6.57 1.52 15.93
C LYS A 525 6.27 0.20 16.65
N SER A 526 6.31 0.20 17.98
CA SER A 526 6.14 -0.99 18.81
C SER A 526 4.73 -1.57 18.64
N PHE A 527 3.71 -0.70 18.60
CA PHE A 527 2.33 -1.12 18.37
C PHE A 527 2.15 -1.81 17.00
N GLY A 528 2.62 -1.19 15.92
CA GLY A 528 2.41 -1.70 14.57
C GLY A 528 2.98 -3.10 14.36
N VAL A 529 4.25 -3.32 14.74
CA VAL A 529 4.88 -4.65 14.58
C VAL A 529 4.32 -5.68 15.56
N LYS A 530 3.94 -5.28 16.78
CA LYS A 530 3.25 -6.17 17.72
C LYS A 530 1.94 -6.69 17.14
N GLU A 531 1.13 -5.82 16.54
CA GLU A 531 -0.14 -6.22 15.95
C GLU A 531 0.05 -7.12 14.72
N VAL A 532 1.04 -6.85 13.87
CA VAL A 532 1.38 -7.71 12.73
C VAL A 532 1.78 -9.11 13.19
N VAL A 533 2.76 -9.23 14.09
CA VAL A 533 3.26 -10.55 14.55
C VAL A 533 2.12 -11.36 15.18
N GLN A 534 1.30 -10.71 16.03
CA GLN A 534 0.16 -11.36 16.69
C GLN A 534 -0.90 -11.83 15.70
N SER A 535 -1.17 -11.06 14.65
CA SER A 535 -2.19 -11.39 13.65
C SER A 535 -1.79 -12.57 12.78
N ILE A 536 -0.49 -12.71 12.51
CA ILE A 536 0.03 -13.76 11.61
C ILE A 536 0.30 -15.07 12.36
N VAL A 537 0.94 -15.00 13.53
CA VAL A 537 1.31 -16.22 14.30
C VAL A 537 0.17 -16.67 15.21
N GLY A 538 -0.66 -15.74 15.70
CA GLY A 538 -1.71 -15.99 16.67
C GLY A 538 -1.25 -15.72 18.10
N LYS A 539 -2.09 -15.03 18.89
CA LYS A 539 -1.75 -14.59 20.26
C LYS A 539 -1.40 -15.75 21.20
N ASP A 540 -2.03 -16.91 21.03
CA ASP A 540 -1.84 -18.07 21.91
C ASP A 540 -0.55 -18.86 21.63
N LYS A 541 0.00 -18.71 20.42
CA LYS A 541 1.21 -19.43 19.96
C LYS A 541 2.52 -18.68 20.24
N ILE A 542 2.44 -17.44 20.70
CA ILE A 542 3.62 -16.60 20.98
C ILE A 542 3.79 -16.36 22.48
N LEU A 543 5.03 -16.15 22.91
CA LEU A 543 5.33 -15.50 24.19
C LEU A 543 6.03 -14.17 23.90
N LYS A 544 5.45 -13.06 24.37
CA LYS A 544 5.99 -11.71 24.16
C LYS A 544 6.97 -11.37 25.28
N LEU A 545 8.15 -10.90 24.90
CA LEU A 545 9.21 -10.46 25.80
C LEU A 545 9.60 -9.04 25.39
N GLU A 546 9.60 -8.08 26.31
CA GLU A 546 9.85 -6.67 26.02
C GLU A 546 11.02 -6.16 26.85
N PHE A 547 12.05 -5.65 26.17
CA PHE A 547 13.30 -5.18 26.76
C PHE A 547 13.54 -3.75 26.30
N ASN A 548 13.62 -2.80 27.24
CA ASN A 548 13.96 -1.42 26.95
C ASN A 548 15.46 -1.18 27.20
N LEU A 549 16.23 -1.04 26.13
CA LEU A 549 17.69 -1.03 26.19
C LEU A 549 18.28 0.29 26.71
N SER A 550 17.49 1.37 26.80
CA SER A 550 17.94 2.58 27.51
C SER A 550 17.95 2.43 29.03
N GLN A 551 17.29 1.40 29.56
CA GLN A 551 17.32 1.08 30.99
C GLN A 551 18.49 0.16 31.36
N PHE A 552 19.13 -0.46 30.37
CA PHE A 552 20.23 -1.40 30.59
C PHE A 552 21.53 -0.62 30.81
N GLN A 553 22.36 -1.08 31.74
CA GLN A 553 23.61 -0.41 32.12
C GLN A 553 24.83 -1.32 31.95
N LYS A 554 24.63 -2.64 31.99
CA LYS A 554 25.69 -3.64 31.97
C LYS A 554 25.33 -4.82 31.07
N ASP A 555 26.34 -5.58 30.67
CA ASP A 555 26.19 -6.72 29.75
C ASP A 555 25.33 -7.84 30.35
N GLU A 556 25.34 -7.97 31.68
CA GLU A 556 24.50 -8.90 32.44
C GLU A 556 22.99 -8.66 32.26
N ASP A 557 22.57 -7.41 31.99
CA ASP A 557 21.15 -7.08 31.78
C ASP A 557 20.67 -7.67 30.46
N LEU A 558 21.49 -7.52 29.41
CA LEU A 558 21.23 -8.10 28.10
C LEU A 558 21.35 -9.63 28.12
N TRP A 559 22.27 -10.17 28.92
CA TRP A 559 22.35 -11.62 29.17
C TRP A 559 21.07 -12.17 29.79
N SER A 560 20.54 -11.50 30.81
CA SER A 560 19.30 -11.90 31.49
C SER A 560 18.12 -11.91 30.52
N ALA A 561 18.04 -10.92 29.62
CA ALA A 561 17.04 -10.87 28.56
C ALA A 561 17.12 -12.09 27.61
N PHE A 562 18.33 -12.53 27.24
CA PHE A 562 18.49 -13.73 26.42
C PHE A 562 18.19 -15.02 27.17
N ALA A 563 18.54 -15.12 28.45
CA ALA A 563 18.15 -16.26 29.28
C ALA A 563 16.62 -16.37 29.39
N GLU A 564 15.89 -15.25 29.47
CA GLU A 564 14.42 -15.24 29.42
C GLU A 564 13.88 -15.74 28.07
N ILE A 565 14.54 -15.37 26.96
CA ILE A 565 14.21 -15.89 25.62
C ILE A 565 14.44 -17.41 25.57
N GLU A 566 15.54 -17.92 26.13
CA GLU A 566 15.86 -19.36 26.23
C GLU A 566 14.95 -20.13 27.20
N ALA A 567 14.35 -19.47 28.18
CA ALA A 567 13.45 -20.08 29.15
C ALA A 567 12.01 -20.28 28.64
N VAL A 568 11.64 -19.72 27.48
CA VAL A 568 10.30 -19.93 26.88
C VAL A 568 10.02 -21.45 26.70
N PRO A 569 8.79 -21.95 26.93
CA PRO A 569 8.51 -23.38 26.76
C PRO A 569 8.52 -23.85 25.30
N GLU A 570 8.88 -25.11 25.06
CA GLU A 570 8.65 -25.78 23.77
C GLU A 570 7.16 -25.76 23.42
N GLY A 571 6.83 -25.29 22.21
CA GLY A 571 5.44 -25.09 21.76
C GLY A 571 4.98 -23.63 21.69
N LYS A 572 5.72 -22.69 22.32
CA LYS A 572 5.53 -21.24 22.10
C LYS A 572 6.71 -20.64 21.35
N LEU A 573 6.41 -19.75 20.40
CA LEU A 573 7.43 -18.98 19.69
C LEU A 573 7.81 -17.74 20.54
N PRO A 574 9.06 -17.59 20.99
CA PRO A 574 9.50 -16.36 21.65
C PRO A 574 9.51 -15.20 20.65
N VAL A 575 8.93 -14.08 21.05
CA VAL A 575 8.95 -12.82 20.30
C VAL A 575 9.55 -11.75 21.20
N ALA A 576 10.81 -11.41 20.97
CA ALA A 576 11.58 -10.45 21.74
C ALA A 576 11.55 -9.07 21.10
N TYR A 577 11.13 -8.06 21.84
CA TYR A 577 11.11 -6.66 21.43
C TYR A 577 12.22 -5.91 22.16
N PHE A 578 13.27 -5.52 21.42
CA PHE A 578 14.37 -4.71 21.90
C PHE A 578 14.10 -3.24 21.53
N ASP A 579 13.50 -2.50 22.46
CA ASP A 579 13.20 -1.07 22.29
C ASP A 579 14.43 -0.21 22.57
N GLU A 580 14.55 0.89 21.84
CA GLU A 580 15.70 1.81 21.88
C GLU A 580 17.05 1.08 21.67
N PHE A 581 17.12 0.15 20.71
CA PHE A 581 18.32 -0.67 20.47
C PHE A 581 19.56 0.12 20.03
N ASP A 582 19.34 1.33 19.52
CA ASP A 582 20.34 2.31 19.12
C ASP A 582 20.69 3.29 20.25
N ALA A 583 20.22 3.04 21.48
CA ALA A 583 20.58 3.82 22.66
C ALA A 583 22.09 3.77 22.95
N THR A 584 22.60 4.90 23.46
CA THR A 584 23.95 5.02 23.97
C THR A 584 24.04 4.35 25.34
N CYS A 585 25.05 3.50 25.56
CA CYS A 585 25.34 2.86 26.85
C CYS A 585 26.83 3.00 27.15
N LYS A 586 27.23 3.20 28.42
CA LYS A 586 28.63 3.41 28.83
C LYS A 586 29.37 4.48 27.99
N GLN A 587 28.66 5.55 27.61
CA GLN A 587 29.15 6.61 26.70
C GLN A 587 29.55 6.11 25.29
N GLN A 588 29.26 4.85 24.96
CA GLN A 588 29.44 4.24 23.65
C GLN A 588 28.12 4.27 22.87
N PRO A 589 28.09 4.92 21.70
CA PRO A 589 26.95 4.84 20.80
C PRO A 589 26.89 3.45 20.16
N LEU A 590 25.68 2.97 19.87
CA LEU A 590 25.45 1.65 19.24
C LEU A 590 26.05 0.47 20.03
N TYR A 591 26.28 0.65 21.33
CA TYR A 591 26.87 -0.35 22.22
C TYR A 591 26.19 -1.73 22.03
N TRP A 592 24.86 -1.75 22.13
CA TRP A 592 24.05 -2.96 21.99
C TRP A 592 24.04 -3.55 20.58
N VAL A 593 24.27 -2.74 19.53
CA VAL A 593 24.28 -3.22 18.13
C VAL A 593 25.46 -4.16 17.87
N GLN A 594 26.61 -3.91 18.48
CA GLN A 594 27.80 -4.76 18.33
C GLN A 594 27.54 -6.17 18.86
N HIS A 595 26.86 -6.22 19.99
CA HIS A 595 26.41 -7.42 20.68
C HIS A 595 25.38 -8.22 19.87
N PHE A 596 24.34 -7.56 19.35
CA PHE A 596 23.37 -8.22 18.47
C PHE A 596 23.99 -8.76 17.18
N LYS A 597 24.95 -8.04 16.61
CA LYS A 597 25.69 -8.51 15.44
C LYS A 597 26.41 -9.83 15.73
N GLN A 598 27.14 -9.94 16.84
CA GLN A 598 27.82 -11.18 17.22
C GLN A 598 26.84 -12.35 17.37
N LEU A 599 25.69 -12.10 18.00
CA LEU A 599 24.63 -13.10 18.17
C LEU A 599 24.10 -13.60 16.82
N LEU A 600 23.78 -12.68 15.90
CA LEU A 600 23.20 -13.02 14.59
C LEU A 600 24.24 -13.68 13.65
N GLU A 601 25.51 -13.27 13.70
CA GLU A 601 26.59 -13.84 12.87
C GLU A 601 27.07 -15.20 13.38
N ALA A 602 27.48 -15.26 14.65
CA ALA A 602 28.24 -16.39 15.20
C ALA A 602 27.39 -17.33 16.07
N GLY A 603 26.26 -16.88 16.62
CA GLY A 603 25.46 -17.68 17.55
C GLY A 603 26.19 -18.02 18.83
N LYS A 604 27.23 -17.27 19.15
CA LYS A 604 28.04 -17.39 20.35
C LYS A 604 28.40 -15.99 20.80
N TRP A 605 28.30 -15.77 22.10
CA TRP A 605 28.71 -14.54 22.75
C TRP A 605 30.05 -14.77 23.46
N ALA A 606 30.98 -13.82 23.37
CA ALA A 606 32.20 -13.84 24.16
C ALA A 606 32.18 -12.64 25.12
N THR A 607 32.18 -12.90 26.42
CA THR A 607 32.40 -11.89 27.46
C THR A 607 33.89 -11.68 27.69
N GLU A 608 34.33 -10.45 27.97
CA GLU A 608 35.74 -10.11 28.27
C GLU A 608 36.27 -10.79 29.56
N THR A 609 35.39 -11.29 30.45
CA THR A 609 35.78 -11.66 31.83
C THR A 609 35.54 -13.12 32.24
N GLU A 610 34.89 -13.95 31.43
CA GLU A 610 34.71 -15.39 31.71
C GLU A 610 34.68 -16.23 30.42
N ALA A 611 34.99 -17.53 30.54
CA ALA A 611 34.94 -18.50 29.44
C ALA A 611 33.63 -18.37 28.62
N PRO A 612 33.66 -18.53 27.28
CA PRO A 612 32.51 -18.28 26.42
C PRO A 612 31.32 -19.15 26.86
N LYS A 613 30.34 -18.53 27.53
CA LYS A 613 29.05 -19.17 27.81
C LYS A 613 28.31 -19.24 26.48
N SER A 614 28.17 -20.43 25.93
CA SER A 614 27.46 -20.65 24.67
C SER A 614 25.96 -20.49 24.91
N LEU A 615 25.41 -19.36 24.50
CA LEU A 615 23.98 -19.20 24.29
C LEU A 615 23.64 -19.90 22.97
N GLU A 616 22.75 -20.90 23.00
CA GLU A 616 22.38 -21.60 21.77
C GLU A 616 21.36 -20.74 21.01
N ARG A 617 21.53 -20.60 19.69
CA ARG A 617 20.60 -19.79 18.88
C ARG A 617 19.19 -20.33 19.01
N ARG A 618 18.35 -19.63 19.76
CA ARG A 618 16.96 -20.01 19.89
C ARG A 618 16.12 -19.43 18.76
N ARG A 619 15.41 -20.32 18.04
CA ARG A 619 14.34 -19.96 17.11
C ARG A 619 13.35 -19.00 17.77
N GLY A 620 13.12 -17.85 17.15
CA GLY A 620 12.28 -16.78 17.68
C GLY A 620 12.22 -15.59 16.73
N ILE A 621 11.32 -14.64 17.01
CA ILE A 621 11.23 -13.38 16.26
C ILE A 621 11.83 -12.26 17.10
N TYR A 622 12.86 -11.59 16.56
CA TYR A 622 13.66 -10.60 17.27
C TYR A 622 13.39 -9.25 16.61
N VAL A 623 12.78 -8.33 17.35
CA VAL A 623 12.30 -7.04 16.83
C VAL A 623 13.12 -5.91 17.45
N PHE A 624 13.92 -5.23 16.65
CA PHE A 624 14.75 -4.09 17.03
C PHE A 624 14.02 -2.78 16.71
N ILE A 625 13.64 -2.03 17.73
CA ILE A 625 12.85 -0.79 17.58
C ILE A 625 13.77 0.41 17.84
N GLY A 626 14.03 1.20 16.80
CA GLY A 626 14.96 2.34 16.87
C GLY A 626 14.34 3.53 17.60
N GLY A 627 15.14 4.19 18.44
CA GLY A 627 14.79 5.41 19.15
C GLY A 627 15.31 6.69 18.48
N THR A 628 16.43 6.61 17.75
CA THR A 628 17.15 7.79 17.24
C THR A 628 16.91 8.06 15.77
N ALA A 629 17.03 7.05 14.90
CA ALA A 629 16.82 7.21 13.46
C ALA A 629 15.34 7.09 13.08
N GLU A 630 14.88 7.94 12.16
CA GLU A 630 13.51 7.94 11.66
C GLU A 630 13.29 6.92 10.56
N THR A 631 14.35 6.57 9.82
CA THR A 631 14.28 5.58 8.73
C THR A 631 15.42 4.58 8.76
N PHE A 632 15.20 3.42 8.14
CA PHE A 632 16.22 2.39 7.96
C PHE A 632 17.46 2.90 7.20
N GLU A 633 17.27 3.66 6.12
CA GLU A 633 18.39 4.20 5.35
C GLU A 633 19.13 5.27 6.14
N GLU A 634 18.43 6.11 6.89
CA GLU A 634 19.07 7.06 7.81
C GLU A 634 19.94 6.31 8.82
N PHE A 635 19.41 5.30 9.50
CA PHE A 635 20.21 4.48 10.42
C PHE A 635 21.40 3.84 9.68
N ARG A 636 21.19 3.22 8.52
CA ARG A 636 22.23 2.50 7.79
C ARG A 636 23.37 3.42 7.34
N LEU A 637 23.04 4.63 6.92
CA LEU A 637 23.97 5.60 6.34
C LEU A 637 24.55 6.58 7.35
N GLN A 638 23.97 6.68 8.56
CA GLN A 638 24.54 7.51 9.63
C GLN A 638 25.99 7.08 9.92
N PRO A 639 26.95 8.03 10.00
CA PRO A 639 28.33 7.74 10.35
C PRO A 639 28.44 7.29 11.81
N SER A 640 29.27 6.27 12.08
CA SER A 640 29.55 5.82 13.45
C SER A 640 30.18 6.98 14.24
N PRO A 641 29.69 7.35 15.44
CA PRO A 641 30.25 8.51 16.14
C PRO A 641 31.72 8.25 16.55
N ARG A 642 32.53 9.32 16.60
CA ARG A 642 33.94 9.23 16.97
C ARG A 642 34.10 8.68 18.40
N VAL A 643 35.08 7.79 18.55
CA VAL A 643 35.55 7.24 19.84
C VAL A 643 36.29 8.30 20.69
N GLU A 644 36.57 9.49 20.13
CA GLU A 644 37.33 10.57 20.79
C GLU A 644 36.71 11.11 22.10
N VAL A 645 35.45 10.76 22.42
CA VAL A 645 34.82 11.14 23.71
C VAL A 645 35.17 10.16 24.85
N ILE A 646 35.75 8.99 24.56
CA ILE A 646 36.04 7.98 25.59
C ILE A 646 37.53 8.01 25.93
N GLN A 647 37.87 8.77 26.97
CA GLN A 647 39.19 8.69 27.59
C GLN A 647 39.49 7.25 28.05
N HIS A 648 40.61 6.74 27.53
CA HIS A 648 41.60 5.86 28.15
C HIS A 648 41.32 4.39 28.54
N GLN A 649 40.15 3.77 28.33
CA GLN A 649 40.01 2.33 28.68
C GLN A 649 39.56 1.37 27.57
N CYS A 650 38.83 1.79 26.53
CA CYS A 650 38.32 0.86 25.51
C CYS A 650 39.16 0.76 24.21
N LEU A 651 40.28 1.47 24.12
CA LEU A 651 41.09 1.53 22.88
C LEU A 651 41.92 0.26 22.62
N ASN A 652 42.13 -0.63 23.59
CA ASN A 652 43.04 -1.76 23.38
C ASN A 652 42.44 -2.94 22.57
N GLU A 653 41.11 -3.09 22.48
CA GLU A 653 40.51 -4.26 21.80
C GLU A 653 39.99 -3.99 20.37
N VAL A 654 39.58 -2.76 20.05
CA VAL A 654 39.11 -2.41 18.69
C VAL A 654 40.28 -1.97 17.78
N VAL A 655 41.34 -1.41 18.37
CA VAL A 655 42.55 -0.99 17.64
C VAL A 655 43.44 -2.18 17.26
N THR A 656 43.35 -3.30 17.98
CA THR A 656 44.21 -4.47 17.76
C THR A 656 43.87 -5.32 16.54
N GLN A 657 42.71 -5.10 15.89
CA GLN A 657 42.31 -5.87 14.70
C GLN A 657 42.53 -5.16 13.34
N TYR A 658 42.97 -3.90 13.34
CA TYR A 658 43.23 -3.16 12.10
C TYR A 658 44.70 -2.71 12.06
N PRO A 659 45.41 -2.90 10.94
CA PRO A 659 46.78 -2.43 10.85
C PRO A 659 46.80 -0.91 11.02
N GLN A 660 47.37 -0.43 12.14
CA GLN A 660 47.68 0.99 12.36
C GLN A 660 48.66 1.54 11.30
N SER A 661 49.22 0.66 10.47
CA SER A 661 50.16 0.93 9.40
C SER A 661 49.90 -0.03 8.22
N CYS A 662 50.00 0.47 6.99
CA CYS A 662 49.87 -0.37 5.79
C CYS A 662 51.17 -1.14 5.46
N HIS A 663 51.85 -1.67 6.48
CA HIS A 663 53.10 -2.43 6.30
C HIS A 663 52.94 -3.62 5.34
N HIS A 664 51.75 -4.20 5.24
CA HIS A 664 51.41 -5.27 4.29
C HIS A 664 51.44 -4.83 2.81
N LEU A 665 51.24 -3.53 2.52
CA LEU A 665 51.31 -3.01 1.15
C LEU A 665 52.77 -2.80 0.68
N LYS A 666 53.71 -2.57 1.60
CA LYS A 666 55.12 -2.26 1.28
C LYS A 666 55.81 -3.41 0.50
N PRO A 667 55.69 -4.70 0.91
CA PRO A 667 56.22 -5.83 0.14
C PRO A 667 55.57 -5.98 -1.24
N VAL A 668 54.25 -5.79 -1.34
CA VAL A 668 53.51 -6.00 -2.60
C VAL A 668 53.87 -4.94 -3.64
N ILE A 669 54.01 -3.69 -3.21
CA ILE A 669 54.51 -2.59 -4.04
C ILE A 669 55.98 -2.84 -4.42
N GLY A 670 56.79 -3.34 -3.50
CA GLY A 670 58.18 -3.73 -3.74
C GLY A 670 58.35 -4.88 -4.74
N CYS A 671 57.40 -5.81 -4.82
CA CYS A 671 57.43 -6.94 -5.75
C CYS A 671 57.08 -6.57 -7.21
N TYR A 672 56.42 -5.43 -7.45
CA TYR A 672 56.13 -4.93 -8.80
C TYR A 672 57.29 -4.13 -9.43
N SER A 673 58.41 -4.01 -8.71
CA SER A 673 59.65 -3.43 -9.22
C SER A 673 60.22 -4.32 -10.34
N THR A 674 60.19 -3.88 -11.59
CA THR A 674 61.17 -4.36 -12.59
C THR A 674 62.58 -3.88 -12.18
N PRO A 675 63.68 -4.42 -12.74
CA PRO A 675 65.02 -4.38 -12.13
C PRO A 675 65.66 -3.00 -11.84
N ASN A 676 64.98 -1.88 -12.06
CA ASN A 676 65.44 -0.56 -11.66
C ASN A 676 64.40 0.15 -10.75
N THR A 677 64.68 0.06 -9.44
CA THR A 677 64.75 1.19 -8.49
C THR A 677 63.47 1.94 -8.09
N THR A 678 62.47 1.25 -7.55
CA THR A 678 61.48 1.89 -6.67
C THR A 678 62.08 2.08 -5.28
N LEU A 679 62.14 3.32 -4.78
CA LEU A 679 62.62 3.59 -3.44
C LEU A 679 61.44 3.94 -2.53
N LEU A 680 61.35 3.28 -1.37
CA LEU A 680 60.26 3.48 -0.41
C LEU A 680 60.75 4.31 0.78
N ARG A 681 59.98 5.33 1.16
CA ARG A 681 60.16 6.07 2.41
C ARG A 681 58.82 6.19 3.13
N THR A 682 58.84 6.13 4.46
CA THR A 682 57.66 6.38 5.30
C THR A 682 57.96 7.58 6.19
N VAL A 683 56.99 8.48 6.30
CA VAL A 683 56.94 9.57 7.28
C VAL A 683 55.73 9.29 8.16
N THR A 684 55.98 9.13 9.46
CA THR A 684 54.91 8.87 10.43
C THR A 684 54.67 10.13 11.23
N PHE A 685 53.45 10.65 11.17
CA PHE A 685 53.07 11.84 11.90
C PHE A 685 52.76 11.48 13.35
N SER A 686 53.29 12.29 14.27
CA SER A 686 53.19 12.08 15.71
C SER A 686 52.95 13.40 16.42
N SER A 687 52.71 13.35 17.73
CA SER A 687 52.54 14.54 18.58
C SER A 687 53.79 15.42 18.68
N ASN A 688 54.97 14.96 18.25
CA ASN A 688 56.19 15.76 18.21
C ASN A 688 56.33 16.54 16.88
N SER A 689 55.69 17.71 16.82
CA SER A 689 55.58 18.50 15.59
C SER A 689 56.92 18.91 14.96
N SER A 690 57.94 19.19 15.78
CA SER A 690 59.26 19.62 15.29
C SER A 690 60.00 18.50 14.57
N GLU A 691 59.98 17.30 15.14
CA GLU A 691 60.64 16.12 14.57
C GLU A 691 59.91 15.66 13.29
N THR A 692 58.58 15.57 13.33
CA THR A 692 57.76 15.24 12.17
C THR A 692 57.94 16.26 11.03
N HIS A 693 58.08 17.56 11.34
CA HIS A 693 58.36 18.56 10.31
C HIS A 693 59.73 18.34 9.64
N GLN A 694 60.75 18.02 10.43
CA GLN A 694 62.09 17.72 9.89
C GLN A 694 62.07 16.45 9.04
N GLU A 695 61.34 15.42 9.44
CA GLU A 695 61.19 14.19 8.65
C GLU A 695 60.46 14.42 7.33
N LEU A 696 59.38 15.20 7.35
CA LEU A 696 58.64 15.61 6.16
C LEU A 696 59.55 16.36 5.17
N MET A 697 60.34 17.33 5.65
CA MET A 697 61.28 18.07 4.81
C MET A 697 62.41 17.18 4.27
N LYS A 698 62.93 16.25 5.10
CA LYS A 698 63.90 15.24 4.65
C LYS A 698 63.29 14.35 3.55
N ALA A 699 62.01 14.01 3.64
CA ALA A 699 61.32 13.22 2.61
C ALA A 699 61.16 13.99 1.29
N PHE A 700 60.78 15.27 1.34
CA PHE A 700 60.68 16.10 0.13
C PHE A 700 62.03 16.36 -0.53
N ARG A 701 63.08 16.67 0.25
CA ARG A 701 64.46 16.78 -0.28
C ARG A 701 64.91 15.47 -0.93
N TRP A 702 64.59 14.34 -0.30
CA TRP A 702 64.92 13.02 -0.83
C TRP A 702 64.20 12.72 -2.15
N VAL A 703 62.92 13.10 -2.28
CA VAL A 703 62.17 13.01 -3.55
C VAL A 703 62.84 13.87 -4.63
N ARG A 704 63.19 15.11 -4.31
CA ARG A 704 63.89 16.04 -5.23
C ARG A 704 65.23 15.47 -5.71
N ASP A 705 66.01 14.91 -4.79
CA ASP A 705 67.37 14.43 -5.08
C ASP A 705 67.37 13.08 -5.81
N THR A 706 66.23 12.39 -5.87
CA THR A 706 66.07 11.13 -6.60
C THR A 706 65.91 11.39 -8.10
N ARG A 707 66.83 10.86 -8.91
CA ARG A 707 66.83 11.00 -10.38
C ARG A 707 66.28 9.75 -11.07
N GLU A 708 65.73 9.94 -12.27
CA GLU A 708 65.34 8.81 -13.15
C GLU A 708 66.55 7.87 -13.41
N PRO A 709 66.35 6.53 -13.46
CA PRO A 709 65.08 5.80 -13.59
C PRO A 709 64.34 5.53 -12.27
N ASN A 710 64.82 6.04 -11.14
CA ASN A 710 64.27 5.71 -9.82
C ASN A 710 62.96 6.47 -9.56
N LEU A 711 61.89 5.77 -9.16
CA LEU A 711 60.62 6.39 -8.77
C LEU A 711 60.44 6.37 -7.25
N PRO A 712 60.49 7.53 -6.57
CA PRO A 712 60.28 7.61 -5.13
C PRO A 712 58.80 7.44 -4.78
N ILE A 713 58.52 6.55 -3.82
CA ILE A 713 57.20 6.36 -3.21
C ILE A 713 57.31 6.74 -1.73
N VAL A 714 56.50 7.72 -1.31
CA VAL A 714 56.46 8.22 0.06
C VAL A 714 55.12 7.90 0.70
N PHE A 715 55.15 7.16 1.80
CA PHE A 715 54.00 6.90 2.65
C PHE A 715 53.92 7.96 3.75
N PHE A 716 52.78 8.63 3.87
CA PHE A 716 52.48 9.56 4.95
C PHE A 716 51.44 8.91 5.86
N GLU A 717 51.91 8.34 6.97
CA GLU A 717 51.08 7.61 7.94
C GLU A 717 50.64 8.56 9.08
N ASN A 718 49.36 8.51 9.47
CA ASN A 718 48.73 9.33 10.53
C ASN A 718 48.76 10.85 10.27
N PHE A 719 48.72 11.26 9.01
CA PHE A 719 48.84 12.67 8.61
C PHE A 719 47.72 13.58 9.15
N GLY A 720 46.62 13.03 9.67
CA GLY A 720 45.55 13.72 10.38
C GLY A 720 45.86 14.08 11.83
N GLU A 721 47.03 13.75 12.36
CA GLU A 721 47.46 14.18 13.69
C GLU A 721 47.47 15.71 13.84
N SER A 722 47.26 16.19 15.06
CA SER A 722 47.31 17.63 15.34
C SER A 722 48.74 18.13 15.27
N ARG A 723 48.96 19.30 14.66
CA ARG A 723 50.25 19.98 14.70
C ARG A 723 50.20 21.02 15.81
N ASP A 724 50.94 20.79 16.89
CA ASP A 724 50.90 21.61 18.09
C ASP A 724 49.47 21.68 18.68
N SER A 725 48.74 22.78 18.44
CA SER A 725 47.34 22.98 18.84
C SER A 725 46.39 23.14 17.65
N ASP A 726 46.87 22.97 16.41
CA ASP A 726 46.13 23.11 15.16
C ASP A 726 45.66 21.71 14.67
N PRO A 727 44.36 21.37 14.81
CA PRO A 727 43.84 20.08 14.35
C PRO A 727 43.97 19.98 12.83
N LEU A 728 44.45 18.85 12.31
CA LEU A 728 44.73 18.64 10.89
C LEU A 728 45.72 19.65 10.29
N GLY A 729 46.52 20.32 11.12
CA GLY A 729 47.44 21.38 10.71
C GLY A 729 48.49 20.95 9.69
N TRP A 730 48.66 19.64 9.44
CA TRP A 730 49.59 19.12 8.42
C TRP A 730 49.08 19.20 6.98
N LEU A 731 47.75 19.23 6.76
CA LEU A 731 47.16 19.17 5.41
C LEU A 731 47.67 20.28 4.48
N LYS A 732 47.84 21.49 5.02
CA LYS A 732 48.35 22.67 4.30
C LYS A 732 49.77 22.47 3.73
N TYR A 733 50.58 21.61 4.33
CA TYR A 733 51.97 21.35 3.87
C TYR A 733 52.06 20.43 2.65
N PHE A 734 50.98 19.72 2.32
CA PHE A 734 50.95 18.84 1.15
C PHE A 734 50.37 19.52 -0.10
N LEU A 735 49.66 20.64 0.06
CA LEU A 735 48.95 21.30 -1.03
C LEU A 735 49.87 21.62 -2.21
N SER A 736 50.91 22.43 -2.01
CA SER A 736 51.86 22.79 -3.07
C SER A 736 52.64 21.58 -3.60
N PRO A 737 53.13 20.64 -2.75
CA PRO A 737 53.74 19.41 -3.24
C PRO A 737 52.86 18.56 -4.16
N MET A 738 51.56 18.46 -3.88
CA MET A 738 50.61 17.66 -4.65
C MET A 738 50.15 18.36 -5.94
N GLN A 739 49.89 19.67 -5.90
CA GLN A 739 49.32 20.40 -7.04
C GLN A 739 50.40 20.91 -8.00
N ASP A 740 51.45 21.51 -7.45
CA ASP A 740 52.44 22.25 -8.22
C ASP A 740 53.73 21.44 -8.38
N GLY A 741 53.88 20.35 -7.62
CA GLY A 741 55.13 19.59 -7.57
C GLY A 741 56.24 20.47 -7.00
N GLN A 742 55.95 21.30 -6.00
CA GLN A 742 56.93 22.19 -5.39
C GLN A 742 56.76 22.19 -3.87
N PHE A 743 57.85 22.32 -3.13
CA PHE A 743 57.80 22.52 -1.69
C PHE A 743 58.69 23.70 -1.28
N PHE A 744 58.28 24.39 -0.23
CA PHE A 744 59.03 25.49 0.34
C PHE A 744 59.85 25.00 1.53
N ASP A 745 61.15 25.29 1.52
CA ASP A 745 62.07 24.93 2.59
C ASP A 745 62.35 26.15 3.47
N SER A 746 61.96 26.05 4.74
CA SER A 746 62.08 27.17 5.68
C SER A 746 63.51 27.38 6.19
N GLN A 747 64.44 26.43 5.97
CA GLN A 747 65.83 26.54 6.43
C GLN A 747 66.68 27.47 5.54
N ASP A 748 66.39 27.50 4.24
CA ASP A 748 67.09 28.34 3.24
C ASP A 748 66.15 29.31 2.50
N ASN A 749 64.88 29.36 2.91
CA ASN A 749 63.85 30.26 2.41
C ASN A 749 63.65 30.16 0.88
N THR A 750 63.82 28.96 0.31
CA THR A 750 63.77 28.70 -1.13
C THR A 750 62.69 27.67 -1.49
N THR A 751 62.05 27.84 -2.66
CA THR A 751 61.10 26.87 -3.22
C THR A 751 61.84 25.90 -4.13
N TYR A 752 61.65 24.61 -3.92
CA TYR A 752 62.24 23.54 -4.71
C TYR A 752 61.18 22.80 -5.52
N GLU A 753 61.53 22.41 -6.75
CA GLU A 753 60.72 21.53 -7.57
C GLU A 753 60.88 20.06 -7.13
N LEU A 754 59.76 19.35 -7.07
CA LEU A 754 59.65 17.92 -6.88
C LEU A 754 59.51 17.26 -8.25
N GLY A 755 60.31 16.22 -8.49
CA GLY A 755 60.16 15.37 -9.66
C GLY A 755 59.00 14.39 -9.53
N ARG A 756 58.96 13.43 -10.45
CA ARG A 756 57.97 12.33 -10.43
C ARG A 756 58.09 11.56 -9.12
N ALA A 757 56.97 11.39 -8.43
CA ALA A 757 56.90 10.68 -7.16
C ALA A 757 55.48 10.14 -6.96
N ILE A 758 55.31 9.25 -5.98
CA ILE A 758 53.99 8.78 -5.56
C ILE A 758 53.84 9.02 -4.07
N PHE A 759 52.82 9.79 -3.71
CA PHE A 759 52.45 10.09 -2.34
C PHE A 759 51.27 9.22 -1.96
N VAL A 760 51.46 8.40 -0.92
CA VAL A 760 50.43 7.51 -0.39
C VAL A 760 50.06 7.99 0.99
N PHE A 761 48.86 8.54 1.12
CA PHE A 761 48.33 9.10 2.37
C PHE A 761 47.52 8.03 3.10
N ILE A 762 47.94 7.69 4.32
CA ILE A 762 47.33 6.65 5.15
C ILE A 762 46.91 7.27 6.48
N GLU A 763 45.65 7.10 6.84
CA GLU A 763 45.12 7.55 8.12
C GLU A 763 44.61 6.34 8.94
N GLY A 764 45.27 6.07 10.06
CA GLY A 764 44.98 4.90 10.91
C GLY A 764 43.81 5.12 11.88
N ASN A 765 43.66 6.35 12.38
CA ASN A 765 42.77 6.63 13.51
C ASN A 765 41.44 7.28 13.12
N MET A 766 41.38 8.04 12.01
CA MET A 766 40.20 8.87 11.68
C MET A 766 39.17 8.29 10.71
N GLY A 767 39.33 7.06 10.20
CA GLY A 767 38.30 6.41 9.36
C GLY A 767 38.35 6.80 7.86
N HIS A 768 37.17 7.05 7.28
CA HIS A 768 37.00 7.53 5.89
C HIS A 768 37.11 9.06 5.82
N PHE A 769 37.46 9.60 4.66
CA PHE A 769 37.66 11.04 4.49
C PHE A 769 36.39 11.89 4.73
N GLU A 770 35.19 11.36 4.43
CA GLU A 770 33.91 12.03 4.80
C GLU A 770 33.73 12.19 6.32
N GLY A 771 34.39 11.36 7.15
CA GLY A 771 34.38 11.47 8.61
C GLY A 771 35.06 12.72 9.17
N PHE A 772 35.74 13.52 8.33
CA PHE A 772 36.15 14.88 8.70
C PHE A 772 35.00 15.89 8.70
N LEU A 773 33.90 15.64 8.00
CA LEU A 773 32.77 16.57 7.85
C LEU A 773 31.59 16.23 8.78
N ASP A 774 31.66 15.09 9.48
CA ASP A 774 30.53 14.46 10.18
C ASP A 774 30.43 14.78 11.69
N ASN A 775 31.26 15.69 12.21
CA ASN A 775 31.09 16.26 13.56
C ASN A 775 30.56 17.70 13.41
N PRO A 776 29.50 18.16 14.11
CA PRO A 776 28.96 19.51 13.96
C PRO A 776 29.99 20.65 14.15
N ASP A 777 31.08 20.43 14.91
CA ASP A 777 32.17 21.40 15.10
C ASP A 777 33.33 21.24 14.09
N MET A 778 33.35 20.14 13.31
CA MET A 778 34.44 19.80 12.38
C MET A 778 34.36 20.41 10.97
N PRO A 779 33.21 20.78 10.36
CA PRO A 779 33.18 21.43 9.05
C PRO A 779 34.05 22.68 9.00
N ASP A 780 34.05 23.46 10.09
CA ASP A 780 34.85 24.66 10.18
C ASP A 780 36.33 24.36 10.44
N ILE A 781 36.65 23.41 11.32
CA ILE A 781 38.04 22.95 11.56
C ILE A 781 38.65 22.38 10.28
N PHE A 782 37.93 21.49 9.60
CA PHE A 782 38.34 20.84 8.35
C PHE A 782 38.51 21.85 7.20
N ARG A 783 37.59 22.83 7.08
CA ARG A 783 37.72 23.93 6.12
C ARG A 783 38.90 24.84 6.45
N ASN A 784 39.10 25.17 7.72
CA ASN A 784 40.21 26.03 8.19
C ASN A 784 41.59 25.37 7.98
N ALA A 785 41.66 24.04 8.14
CA ALA A 785 42.86 23.25 7.87
C ALA A 785 43.15 23.02 6.38
N LYS A 786 42.36 23.62 5.46
CA LYS A 786 42.46 23.40 4.00
C LYS A 786 42.18 21.96 3.56
N GLY A 787 41.34 21.28 4.31
CA GLY A 787 40.92 19.92 4.03
C GLY A 787 40.29 19.72 2.64
N PRO A 788 39.29 20.53 2.21
CA PRO A 788 38.69 20.39 0.88
C PRO A 788 39.72 20.56 -0.26
N ASP A 789 40.66 21.50 -0.10
CA ASP A 789 41.74 21.73 -1.06
C ASP A 789 42.66 20.50 -1.17
N PHE A 790 42.96 19.83 -0.06
CA PHE A 790 43.75 18.61 -0.03
C PHE A 790 43.06 17.45 -0.77
N VAL A 791 41.77 17.23 -0.52
CA VAL A 791 40.98 16.16 -1.20
C VAL A 791 40.98 16.34 -2.69
N SER A 792 40.75 17.57 -3.14
CA SER A 792 40.65 17.88 -4.57
C SER A 792 41.94 17.57 -5.34
N ARG A 793 43.07 17.42 -4.63
CA ARG A 793 44.40 17.10 -5.17
C ARG A 793 44.74 15.61 -5.10
N LEU A 794 43.91 14.78 -4.47
CA LEU A 794 44.06 13.33 -4.55
C LEU A 794 43.68 12.85 -5.95
N SER A 795 44.56 12.06 -6.55
CA SER A 795 44.38 11.46 -7.87
C SER A 795 43.52 10.19 -7.84
N GLY A 796 43.21 9.67 -6.65
CA GLY A 796 42.37 8.50 -6.43
C GLY A 796 42.39 8.03 -4.98
N GLN A 797 41.52 7.09 -4.65
CA GLN A 797 41.45 6.44 -3.34
C GLN A 797 41.43 4.92 -3.44
N VAL A 798 42.03 4.25 -2.46
CA VAL A 798 42.10 2.80 -2.32
C VAL A 798 41.51 2.40 -0.96
N ALA A 799 40.69 1.35 -0.95
CA ALA A 799 40.04 0.85 0.25
C ALA A 799 41.00 0.03 1.12
N ASN A 800 41.25 0.43 2.37
CA ASN A 800 42.03 -0.35 3.33
C ASN A 800 41.13 -1.40 4.02
N SER A 801 41.06 -2.62 3.48
CA SER A 801 40.20 -3.70 4.01
C SER A 801 40.98 -4.97 4.41
N PHE A 802 40.74 -5.49 5.62
CA PHE A 802 41.45 -6.65 6.17
C PHE A 802 41.09 -7.99 5.49
N LYS A 803 39.93 -8.08 4.80
CA LYS A 803 39.46 -9.35 4.22
C LYS A 803 40.15 -9.72 2.90
N ASN A 804 40.69 -8.75 2.17
CA ASN A 804 41.26 -8.94 0.83
C ASN A 804 42.52 -8.06 0.66
N GLU A 805 43.57 -8.33 1.43
CA GLU A 805 44.86 -7.62 1.34
C GLU A 805 45.38 -7.53 -0.12
N ASN A 806 45.17 -8.61 -0.89
CA ASN A 806 45.53 -8.68 -2.31
C ASN A 806 44.74 -7.73 -3.22
N ALA A 807 43.43 -7.54 -2.98
CA ALA A 807 42.60 -6.67 -3.82
C ALA A 807 42.93 -5.19 -3.62
N THR A 808 43.21 -4.79 -2.37
CA THR A 808 43.70 -3.46 -2.01
C THR A 808 45.02 -3.17 -2.72
N ALA A 809 45.92 -4.15 -2.75
CA ALA A 809 47.19 -4.03 -3.43
C ALA A 809 47.04 -3.99 -4.96
N ASP A 810 46.13 -4.78 -5.55
CA ASP A 810 45.87 -4.81 -6.99
C ASP A 810 45.39 -3.45 -7.53
N ASP A 811 44.50 -2.76 -6.81
CA ASP A 811 44.00 -1.45 -7.23
C ASP A 811 45.08 -0.37 -7.13
N LEU A 812 45.92 -0.46 -6.10
CA LEU A 812 47.09 0.39 -5.96
C LEU A 812 48.12 0.08 -7.07
N ILE A 813 48.38 -1.19 -7.39
CA ILE A 813 49.23 -1.62 -8.51
C ILE A 813 48.72 -1.10 -9.86
N LYS A 814 47.41 -1.14 -10.12
CA LYS A 814 46.83 -0.58 -11.36
C LYS A 814 47.08 0.93 -11.46
N ALA A 815 46.93 1.66 -10.35
CA ALA A 815 47.23 3.08 -10.29
C ALA A 815 48.73 3.36 -10.53
N LEU A 816 49.62 2.57 -9.92
CA LEU A 816 51.07 2.63 -10.13
C LEU A 816 51.45 2.36 -11.60
N ALA A 817 50.92 1.29 -12.19
CA ALA A 817 51.18 0.90 -13.57
C ALA A 817 50.65 1.93 -14.58
N GLY A 818 49.52 2.57 -14.28
CA GLY A 818 48.97 3.67 -15.08
C GLY A 818 49.86 4.91 -15.05
N TYR A 819 50.32 5.33 -13.87
CA TYR A 819 51.19 6.49 -13.71
C TYR A 819 52.58 6.29 -14.31
N ALA A 820 53.15 5.08 -14.19
CA ALA A 820 54.42 4.73 -14.84
C ALA A 820 54.37 4.86 -16.37
N ARG A 821 53.21 4.64 -17.00
CA ARG A 821 52.98 4.78 -18.44
C ARG A 821 52.63 6.21 -18.91
N GLY A 822 52.37 7.13 -18.00
CA GLY A 822 51.89 8.49 -18.30
C GLY A 822 52.99 9.55 -18.38
N ASN A 823 52.66 10.70 -18.99
CA ASN A 823 53.55 11.86 -19.21
C ASN A 823 53.53 12.92 -18.07
N SER A 824 53.03 12.60 -16.87
CA SER A 824 52.97 13.59 -15.77
C SER A 824 54.33 13.74 -15.08
N SER A 825 54.82 14.97 -14.99
CA SER A 825 56.02 15.35 -14.24
C SER A 825 55.78 15.59 -12.74
N LYS A 826 54.50 15.59 -12.29
CA LYS A 826 54.09 15.92 -10.92
C LYS A 826 53.81 14.68 -10.06
N PRO A 827 53.96 14.74 -8.72
CA PRO A 827 53.66 13.61 -7.84
C PRO A 827 52.21 13.11 -7.97
N LEU A 828 52.02 11.79 -8.06
CA LEU A 828 50.70 11.15 -7.97
C LEU A 828 50.30 11.00 -6.51
N SER A 829 49.14 11.52 -6.13
CA SER A 829 48.68 11.46 -4.74
C SER A 829 47.52 10.47 -4.59
N LEU A 830 47.69 9.44 -3.77
CA LEU A 830 46.71 8.39 -3.52
C LEU A 830 46.32 8.37 -2.05
N GLY A 831 45.03 8.33 -1.76
CA GLY A 831 44.51 8.14 -0.41
C GLY A 831 44.24 6.66 -0.13
N VAL A 832 44.67 6.15 1.01
CA VAL A 832 44.36 4.80 1.48
C VAL A 832 43.55 4.93 2.77
N PHE A 833 42.24 4.72 2.68
CA PHE A 833 41.29 5.02 3.76
C PHE A 833 40.55 3.78 4.23
N ARG A 834 40.11 3.78 5.50
CA ARG A 834 39.25 2.71 6.02
C ARG A 834 37.93 2.74 5.24
N THR A 835 37.57 1.62 4.62
CA THR A 835 36.19 1.38 4.23
C THR A 835 35.46 0.88 5.47
N ASP A 836 34.79 1.78 6.18
CA ASP A 836 33.88 1.34 7.22
C ASP A 836 32.68 0.66 6.53
N ASP A 837 32.67 -0.66 6.57
CA ASP A 837 31.41 -1.38 6.57
C ASP A 837 30.86 -1.20 7.99
N THR A 838 30.25 -0.02 8.25
CA THR A 838 29.84 0.46 9.59
C THR A 838 29.18 -0.66 10.38
N SER A 839 29.38 -0.70 11.70
CA SER A 839 28.65 -1.64 12.57
C SER A 839 27.15 -1.61 12.29
N ARG A 840 26.61 -0.43 11.92
CA ARG A 840 25.25 -0.25 11.39
C ARG A 840 25.02 -1.01 10.08
N LYS A 841 25.82 -0.79 9.04
CA LYS A 841 25.67 -1.45 7.73
C LYS A 841 25.78 -2.98 7.84
N ARG A 842 26.75 -3.50 8.60
CA ARG A 842 26.85 -4.95 8.87
C ARG A 842 25.63 -5.48 9.60
N PHE A 843 25.22 -4.83 10.69
CA PHE A 843 24.01 -5.19 11.41
C PHE A 843 22.78 -5.19 10.49
N THR A 844 22.60 -4.14 9.68
CA THR A 844 21.46 -4.07 8.76
C THR A 844 21.45 -5.15 7.69
N ASN A 845 22.62 -5.67 7.28
CA ASN A 845 22.72 -6.78 6.34
C ASN A 845 22.37 -8.14 6.97
N LEU A 846 22.37 -8.25 8.31
CA LEU A 846 21.96 -9.44 9.05
C LEU A 846 20.45 -9.49 9.32
N LEU A 847 19.74 -8.38 9.11
CA LEU A 847 18.31 -8.30 9.35
C LEU A 847 17.53 -8.96 8.22
N ASP A 848 16.53 -9.76 8.57
CA ASP A 848 15.63 -10.38 7.60
C ASP A 848 14.62 -9.39 7.02
N ALA A 849 14.22 -8.37 7.79
CA ALA A 849 13.26 -7.36 7.35
C ALA A 849 13.43 -6.01 8.06
N HIS A 850 12.89 -4.96 7.46
CA HIS A 850 12.75 -3.65 8.09
C HIS A 850 11.46 -2.94 7.70
N ILE A 851 11.05 -1.94 8.48
CA ILE A 851 9.94 -1.04 8.16
C ILE A 851 10.16 0.37 8.72
N ASN A 852 9.70 1.37 7.97
CA ASN A 852 9.66 2.78 8.39
C ASN A 852 8.20 3.20 8.67
N VAL A 853 7.90 3.61 9.90
CA VAL A 853 6.57 4.05 10.35
C VAL A 853 6.48 5.57 10.33
N GLN A 854 5.58 6.11 9.51
CA GLN A 854 5.51 7.53 9.11
C GLN A 854 4.89 8.43 10.19
N GLY A 855 4.10 7.88 11.13
CA GLY A 855 3.49 8.62 12.24
C GLY A 855 2.43 9.65 11.79
N PRO A 856 2.02 10.61 12.64
CA PRO A 856 0.92 11.55 12.33
C PRO A 856 1.36 12.89 11.71
N ASN A 857 2.67 13.11 11.53
CA ASN A 857 3.20 14.37 11.01
C ASN A 857 3.33 14.31 9.49
N LYS A 858 3.25 15.48 8.85
CA LYS A 858 3.58 15.64 7.44
C LYS A 858 5.08 15.34 7.24
N VAL A 859 5.40 14.47 6.29
CA VAL A 859 6.76 13.97 6.03
C VAL A 859 7.51 14.90 5.08
N ASP A 860 6.86 15.32 4.00
CA ASP A 860 7.38 16.21 2.97
C ASP A 860 6.21 17.02 2.36
N ASP A 861 6.49 17.99 1.50
CA ASP A 861 5.44 18.87 0.97
C ASP A 861 4.38 18.15 0.13
N GLY A 862 4.71 17.00 -0.47
CA GLY A 862 3.81 16.16 -1.26
C GLY A 862 3.02 15.13 -0.44
N ASP A 863 3.28 15.01 0.86
CA ASP A 863 2.55 14.13 1.76
C ASP A 863 1.16 14.72 2.08
N GLU A 864 0.18 14.36 1.26
CA GLU A 864 -1.24 14.64 1.51
C GLU A 864 -1.87 13.62 2.48
N MET A 865 -1.18 12.50 2.72
CA MET A 865 -1.69 11.35 3.45
C MET A 865 -1.71 11.53 4.97
N PHE A 866 -0.90 12.44 5.51
CA PHE A 866 -0.83 12.67 6.95
C PHE A 866 -2.19 13.02 7.57
N VAL A 867 -3.08 13.72 6.83
CA VAL A 867 -4.42 14.08 7.34
C VAL A 867 -5.29 12.84 7.53
N ILE A 868 -5.28 11.91 6.57
CA ILE A 868 -6.03 10.65 6.68
C ILE A 868 -5.41 9.73 7.74
N ARG A 869 -4.07 9.61 7.79
CA ARG A 869 -3.36 8.89 8.86
C ARG A 869 -3.79 9.40 10.23
N ARG A 870 -3.79 10.72 10.41
CA ARG A 870 -4.18 11.37 11.65
C ARG A 870 -5.66 11.18 11.97
N ALA A 871 -6.55 11.21 10.98
CA ALA A 871 -7.97 10.95 11.18
C ALA A 871 -8.23 9.55 11.72
N ILE A 872 -7.58 8.52 11.16
CA ILE A 872 -7.73 7.14 11.65
C ILE A 872 -7.18 6.99 13.07
N MET A 873 -6.01 7.57 13.35
CA MET A 873 -5.43 7.59 14.70
C MET A 873 -6.35 8.30 15.70
N LEU A 874 -6.85 9.48 15.34
CA LEU A 874 -7.72 10.29 16.18
C LEU A 874 -9.05 9.58 16.44
N ARG A 875 -9.69 9.00 15.40
CA ARG A 875 -10.90 8.19 15.55
C ARG A 875 -10.71 7.08 16.59
N HIS A 876 -9.58 6.37 16.54
CA HIS A 876 -9.26 5.33 17.52
C HIS A 876 -9.08 5.90 18.94
N MET A 877 -8.40 7.04 19.10
CA MET A 877 -8.22 7.70 20.39
C MET A 877 -9.56 8.18 20.99
N LEU A 878 -10.45 8.72 20.17
CA LEU A 878 -11.79 9.15 20.59
C LEU A 878 -12.65 7.95 21.02
N LYS A 879 -12.60 6.86 20.25
CA LYS A 879 -13.23 5.58 20.60
C LYS A 879 -12.87 5.11 21.98
N LYS A 880 -11.56 5.04 22.25
CA LYS A 880 -11.01 4.56 23.53
C LYS A 880 -11.46 5.41 24.73
N ARG A 881 -11.82 6.67 24.50
CA ARG A 881 -12.22 7.64 25.54
C ARG A 881 -13.73 7.85 25.64
N GLY A 882 -14.54 7.16 24.84
CA GLY A 882 -15.99 7.40 24.77
C GLY A 882 -16.35 8.79 24.24
N LEU A 883 -15.46 9.41 23.46
CA LEU A 883 -15.66 10.73 22.83
C LEU A 883 -16.12 10.62 21.37
N GLU A 884 -16.54 9.43 20.93
CA GLU A 884 -17.07 9.22 19.57
C GLU A 884 -18.28 10.12 19.33
N GLY A 885 -18.31 10.81 18.19
CA GLY A 885 -19.43 11.69 17.81
C GLY A 885 -19.54 12.97 18.64
N LYS A 886 -18.57 13.27 19.50
CA LYS A 886 -18.52 14.51 20.27
C LYS A 886 -17.99 15.71 19.48
N PHE A 887 -17.66 15.56 18.20
CA PHE A 887 -17.24 16.66 17.33
C PHE A 887 -18.34 16.99 16.34
N ALA A 888 -18.46 18.27 15.97
CA ALA A 888 -19.36 18.72 14.90
C ALA A 888 -18.69 18.59 13.52
N ALA A 889 -19.49 18.46 12.45
CA ALA A 889 -19.06 18.43 11.04
C ALA A 889 -18.08 19.55 10.69
N ASP A 890 -18.41 20.78 11.08
CA ASP A 890 -17.60 21.97 10.80
C ASP A 890 -16.73 22.40 12.00
N SER A 891 -16.37 21.47 12.88
CA SER A 891 -15.55 21.77 14.05
C SER A 891 -14.18 22.33 13.64
N THR A 892 -13.95 23.60 13.97
CA THR A 892 -12.64 24.25 13.76
C THR A 892 -11.55 23.59 14.59
N VAL A 893 -11.90 23.06 15.77
CA VAL A 893 -10.98 22.27 16.60
C VAL A 893 -10.56 20.98 15.92
N LEU A 894 -11.51 20.23 15.36
CA LEU A 894 -11.20 19.00 14.62
C LEU A 894 -10.30 19.30 13.42
N ASN A 895 -10.63 20.34 12.65
CA ASN A 895 -9.83 20.77 11.52
C ASN A 895 -8.40 21.15 11.94
N ALA A 896 -8.23 21.89 13.05
CA ALA A 896 -6.91 22.25 13.58
C ALA A 896 -6.10 21.01 14.01
N LEU A 897 -6.73 20.07 14.72
CA LEU A 897 -6.10 18.80 15.11
C LEU A 897 -5.67 17.99 13.90
N LEU A 898 -6.46 17.96 12.83
CA LEU A 898 -6.19 17.19 11.61
C LEU A 898 -5.13 17.82 10.70
N ARG A 899 -5.08 19.16 10.60
CA ARG A 899 -4.30 19.87 9.57
C ARG A 899 -2.96 20.43 10.04
N VAL A 900 -2.77 20.68 11.33
CA VAL A 900 -1.50 21.25 11.81
C VAL A 900 -0.30 20.41 11.30
N PRO A 901 0.69 20.98 10.58
CA PRO A 901 1.69 20.16 9.88
C PRO A 901 2.53 19.28 10.81
N LYS A 902 2.82 19.79 12.02
CA LYS A 902 3.73 19.15 12.98
C LYS A 902 3.14 19.14 14.40
N LEU A 903 3.01 17.93 14.93
CA LEU A 903 2.85 17.60 16.34
C LEU A 903 4.24 17.38 16.92
N ARG A 904 4.63 18.15 17.95
CA ARG A 904 5.99 18.17 18.52
C ARG A 904 6.45 16.79 19.01
N HIS A 905 5.51 15.98 19.53
CA HIS A 905 5.76 14.64 20.04
C HIS A 905 4.92 13.56 19.33
N GLY A 906 4.60 13.76 18.05
CA GLY A 906 3.84 12.79 17.26
C GLY A 906 2.46 12.46 17.87
N ALA A 907 2.08 11.18 17.91
CA ALA A 907 0.75 10.77 18.36
C ALA A 907 0.50 11.07 19.84
N ARG A 908 1.56 11.07 20.66
CA ARG A 908 1.48 11.43 22.10
C ARG A 908 0.99 12.86 22.31
N SER A 909 1.27 13.77 21.37
CA SER A 909 0.76 15.14 21.44
C SER A 909 -0.77 15.18 21.33
N LEU A 910 -1.36 14.41 20.41
CA LEU A 910 -2.82 14.33 20.30
C LEU A 910 -3.44 13.70 21.54
N GLU A 911 -2.87 12.59 22.03
CA GLU A 911 -3.36 11.94 23.25
C GLU A 911 -3.32 12.87 24.46
N THR A 912 -2.23 13.63 24.62
CA THR A 912 -2.05 14.54 25.76
C THR A 912 -2.99 15.73 25.64
N ILE A 913 -3.13 16.34 24.45
CA ILE A 913 -4.10 17.42 24.20
C ILE A 913 -5.49 16.95 24.60
N LEU A 914 -5.94 15.78 24.11
CA LEU A 914 -7.25 15.23 24.47
C LEU A 914 -7.38 14.89 25.96
N ALA A 915 -6.29 14.58 26.65
CA ALA A 915 -6.30 14.24 28.10
C ALA A 915 -6.41 15.46 29.00
N MET A 916 -5.79 16.56 28.58
CA MET A 916 -5.85 17.83 29.30
C MET A 916 -7.10 18.65 28.93
N SER A 917 -7.82 18.23 27.89
CA SER A 917 -9.04 18.89 27.45
C SER A 917 -10.23 18.53 28.34
N ASP A 918 -11.13 19.49 28.55
CA ASP A 918 -12.40 19.22 29.22
C ASP A 918 -13.28 18.30 28.38
N VAL A 919 -13.99 17.39 29.04
CA VAL A 919 -14.95 16.51 28.37
C VAL A 919 -16.25 17.29 28.15
N PRO A 920 -16.73 17.42 26.90
CA PRO A 920 -18.02 18.06 26.64
C PRO A 920 -19.15 17.33 27.37
N GLY A 921 -20.07 18.09 27.95
CA GLY A 921 -21.28 17.56 28.58
C GLY A 921 -22.13 16.71 27.61
N GLU A 922 -23.08 15.96 28.16
CA GLU A 922 -24.00 15.15 27.35
C GLU A 922 -24.78 16.03 26.36
N GLY A 923 -24.88 15.59 25.10
CA GLY A 923 -25.51 16.37 24.02
C GLY A 923 -24.71 17.59 23.50
N THR A 924 -23.51 17.86 24.02
CA THR A 924 -22.67 19.00 23.57
C THR A 924 -21.49 18.57 22.71
N PHE A 925 -21.03 19.49 21.85
CA PHE A 925 -19.89 19.28 20.96
C PHE A 925 -18.59 19.84 21.52
N PHE A 926 -17.48 19.27 21.07
CA PHE A 926 -16.13 19.67 21.40
C PHE A 926 -15.77 20.97 20.66
N GLU A 927 -15.75 22.05 21.43
CA GLU A 927 -15.42 23.41 21.01
C GLU A 927 -14.07 23.89 21.57
N THR A 928 -13.58 25.04 21.06
CA THR A 928 -12.30 25.66 21.45
C THR A 928 -12.14 25.87 22.96
N ARG A 929 -13.22 26.14 23.69
CA ARG A 929 -13.20 26.32 25.16
C ARG A 929 -12.78 25.06 25.94
N HIS A 930 -12.91 23.88 25.34
CA HIS A 930 -12.50 22.62 25.96
C HIS A 930 -11.00 22.35 25.77
N LEU A 931 -10.32 23.08 24.88
CA LEU A 931 -8.90 22.88 24.66
C LEU A 931 -8.09 23.39 25.87
N PRO A 932 -6.90 22.80 26.11
CA PRO A 932 -5.99 23.28 27.14
C PRO A 932 -5.56 24.74 26.88
N PRO A 933 -5.13 25.48 27.91
CA PRO A 933 -4.60 26.83 27.74
C PRO A 933 -3.37 26.85 26.81
N ASP A 934 -3.14 27.99 26.16
CA ASP A 934 -2.04 28.21 25.19
C ASP A 934 -0.66 27.80 25.72
N SER A 935 -0.41 28.00 27.02
CA SER A 935 0.83 27.65 27.70
C SER A 935 1.11 26.14 27.68
N GLN A 936 0.07 25.32 27.65
CA GLN A 936 0.13 23.86 27.53
C GLN A 936 0.11 23.43 26.06
N LEU A 937 -0.74 24.04 25.21
CA LEU A 937 -0.82 23.73 23.78
C LEU A 937 0.53 23.93 23.06
N LYS A 938 1.27 24.99 23.37
CA LYS A 938 2.57 25.28 22.73
C LYS A 938 3.63 24.18 22.95
N LEU A 939 3.46 23.31 23.95
CA LEU A 939 4.34 22.16 24.19
C LEU A 939 4.09 21.03 23.18
N HIS A 940 2.92 20.98 22.57
CA HIS A 940 2.48 19.88 21.70
C HIS A 940 2.35 20.28 20.23
N VAL A 941 2.07 21.55 19.93
CA VAL A 941 1.88 22.06 18.57
C VAL A 941 2.68 23.35 18.33
N ASP A 942 2.82 23.74 17.06
CA ASP A 942 3.12 25.13 16.73
C ASP A 942 1.86 25.97 17.00
N LEU A 943 1.90 26.78 18.06
CA LEU A 943 0.72 27.49 18.55
C LEU A 943 0.17 28.47 17.49
N LYS A 944 1.04 29.09 16.70
CA LYS A 944 0.64 30.05 15.67
C LYS A 944 -0.14 29.36 14.56
N SER A 945 0.44 28.33 13.94
CA SER A 945 -0.20 27.53 12.90
C SER A 945 -1.47 26.83 13.39
N PHE A 946 -1.47 26.33 14.64
CA PHE A 946 -2.65 25.70 15.22
C PHE A 946 -3.80 26.70 15.39
N LYS A 947 -3.51 27.92 15.87
CA LYS A 947 -4.53 28.98 16.01
C LYS A 947 -5.04 29.48 14.67
N GLU A 948 -4.18 29.60 13.66
CA GLU A 948 -4.60 29.92 12.29
C GLU A 948 -5.70 28.95 11.84
N HIS A 949 -5.48 27.63 12.01
CA HIS A 949 -6.49 26.61 11.68
C HIS A 949 -7.74 26.58 12.58
N LEU A 950 -7.68 27.15 13.80
CA LEU A 950 -8.87 27.32 14.65
C LEU A 950 -9.76 28.49 14.20
N THR A 951 -9.15 29.50 13.57
CA THR A 951 -9.84 30.73 13.16
C THR A 951 -10.23 30.74 11.69
N ASP A 952 -9.63 29.88 10.88
CA ASP A 952 -9.75 29.88 9.42
C ASP A 952 -11.14 29.40 8.97
N PRO A 953 -12.01 30.29 8.45
CA PRO A 953 -13.28 29.92 7.83
C PRO A 953 -13.08 29.50 6.36
N THR A 954 -11.85 29.51 5.81
CA THR A 954 -11.54 29.26 4.39
C THR A 954 -11.56 27.78 4.00
N VAL A 955 -12.57 27.06 4.49
CA VAL A 955 -13.20 25.95 3.77
C VAL A 955 -14.07 26.53 2.62
N LYS A 956 -13.49 27.37 1.76
CA LYS A 956 -13.92 27.54 0.38
C LYS A 956 -12.75 27.09 -0.47
N GLY A 957 -12.98 26.01 -1.20
CA GLY A 957 -11.97 25.18 -1.86
C GLY A 957 -10.76 25.96 -2.36
N THR A 958 -9.58 25.54 -1.92
CA THR A 958 -8.32 25.90 -2.57
C THR A 958 -8.34 25.28 -3.95
N GLY A 959 -8.94 26.01 -4.89
CA GLY A 959 -8.74 25.87 -6.31
C GLY A 959 -7.29 26.24 -6.62
N ALA A 960 -6.39 25.27 -6.45
CA ALA A 960 -5.20 25.25 -7.27
C ALA A 960 -5.70 25.10 -8.71
N ARG A 961 -5.49 26.14 -9.52
CA ARG A 961 -5.80 26.15 -10.97
C ARG A 961 -4.91 25.13 -11.69
N ASP A 962 -5.25 23.86 -11.58
CA ASP A 962 -4.73 22.81 -12.44
C ASP A 962 -5.64 22.79 -13.69
N ARG A 963 -5.25 23.52 -14.75
CA ARG A 963 -6.06 23.72 -15.97
C ARG A 963 -6.25 22.45 -16.83
N GLY A 964 -6.13 21.26 -16.22
CA GLY A 964 -6.41 19.97 -16.83
C GLY A 964 -6.99 18.91 -15.87
N GLY A 965 -7.34 19.24 -14.61
CA GLY A 965 -7.74 18.26 -13.58
C GLY A 965 -9.24 18.15 -13.28
N GLY A 966 -10.08 19.10 -13.72
CA GLY A 966 -11.50 19.18 -13.33
C GLY A 966 -12.36 18.01 -13.84
N ASP A 967 -12.12 17.55 -15.06
CA ASP A 967 -12.84 16.40 -15.65
C ASP A 967 -12.52 15.10 -14.91
N ASP A 968 -11.29 14.94 -14.44
CA ASP A 968 -10.87 13.71 -13.77
C ASP A 968 -11.45 13.62 -12.35
N ALA A 969 -11.47 14.73 -11.60
CA ALA A 969 -12.13 14.80 -10.29
C ALA A 969 -13.65 14.57 -10.39
N ARG A 970 -14.30 15.09 -11.44
CA ARG A 970 -15.73 14.86 -11.70
C ARG A 970 -16.01 13.38 -12.00
N ARG A 971 -15.20 12.76 -12.85
CA ARG A 971 -15.28 11.33 -13.18
C ARG A 971 -15.05 10.44 -11.97
N ARG A 972 -14.12 10.81 -11.08
CA ARG A 972 -13.86 10.08 -9.82
C ARG A 972 -15.08 10.12 -8.89
N ARG A 973 -15.65 11.30 -8.64
CA ARG A 973 -16.90 11.44 -7.87
C ARG A 973 -18.01 10.56 -8.42
N ALA A 974 -18.19 10.61 -9.74
CA ALA A 974 -19.16 9.77 -10.43
C ALA A 974 -18.88 8.26 -10.21
N GLY A 975 -17.62 7.83 -10.33
CA GLY A 975 -17.22 6.46 -10.02
C GLY A 975 -17.54 6.03 -8.58
N ILE A 976 -17.44 6.94 -7.61
CA ILE A 976 -17.69 6.62 -6.20
C ILE A 976 -19.19 6.57 -5.88
N GLU A 977 -19.96 7.52 -6.36
CA GLU A 977 -21.42 7.51 -6.24
C GLU A 977 -22.01 6.27 -6.89
N TRP A 978 -21.45 5.86 -8.04
CA TRP A 978 -21.83 4.63 -8.72
C TRP A 978 -21.68 3.40 -7.80
N ILE A 979 -20.67 3.38 -6.92
CA ILE A 979 -20.47 2.32 -5.92
C ILE A 979 -21.50 2.41 -4.82
N ILE A 980 -21.66 3.60 -4.22
CA ILE A 980 -22.62 3.84 -3.14
C ILE A 980 -24.01 3.37 -3.57
N LEU A 981 -24.43 3.72 -4.79
CA LEU A 981 -25.72 3.31 -5.35
C LEU A 981 -25.83 1.78 -5.51
N ARG A 982 -24.74 1.08 -5.84
CA ARG A 982 -24.75 -0.35 -6.20
C ARG A 982 -24.48 -1.31 -5.06
N ARG A 983 -24.06 -0.83 -3.89
CA ARG A 983 -23.93 -1.67 -2.69
C ARG A 983 -25.28 -2.08 -2.10
N GLY A 984 -25.27 -3.07 -1.23
CA GLY A 984 -26.45 -3.51 -0.46
C GLY A 984 -26.81 -2.57 0.71
N GLY A 985 -25.94 -1.61 1.06
CA GLY A 985 -26.21 -0.60 2.08
C GLY A 985 -27.26 0.41 1.63
N GLY A 986 -28.15 0.83 2.54
CA GLY A 986 -29.09 1.91 2.27
C GLY A 986 -28.40 3.26 2.32
N TYR A 987 -28.77 4.19 1.44
CA TYR A 987 -28.24 5.54 1.42
C TYR A 987 -29.33 6.60 1.65
N THR A 988 -28.94 7.76 2.19
CA THR A 988 -29.81 8.93 2.29
C THR A 988 -29.61 9.85 1.10
N LYS A 989 -30.62 10.67 0.81
CA LYS A 989 -30.56 11.66 -0.26
C LYS A 989 -29.37 12.62 -0.06
N GLU A 990 -29.20 13.21 1.12
CA GLU A 990 -28.13 14.21 1.35
C GLU A 990 -26.69 13.70 1.19
N ARG A 991 -26.48 12.37 1.10
CA ARG A 991 -25.15 11.79 0.83
C ARG A 991 -24.84 11.63 -0.67
N LEU A 992 -25.85 11.70 -1.54
CA LEU A 992 -25.74 11.52 -2.99
C LEU A 992 -25.88 12.81 -3.80
N TYR A 993 -26.66 13.78 -3.30
CA TYR A 993 -26.76 15.15 -3.82
C TYR A 993 -25.83 16.06 -3.02
#